data_AF-A0AAD1TJP9-F1
#
_entry.id   AF-A0AAD1TJP9-F1
#
_cell.length_a   1.000
_cell.length_b   1.000
_cell.length_c   1.000
_cell.angle_alpha   90.00
_cell.angle_beta   90.00
_cell.angle_gamma   90.00
#
_symmetry.space_group_name_H-M   'P 1'
#
loop_
_entity.id
_entity.type
_entity.pdbx_description
1 polymer ?
#
loop_
_entity_poly.entity_id
_entity_poly.type
_entity_poly.pdbx_seq_one_letter_code
_entity_poly.pdbx_strand_id
1 'polypeptide(L)'
;MDSGAMGSGEPGAEQIPGMWFDGTEDFTTTFHQHVLKYAPLIYTNEVLPQIEREEFAQVTFLTPLEWYLFGEDPSDFMKKLQQSESPPLCGRVFTGGETTYSCRDCAIDPTCVLCMNCFQNSVHKNHRYKMHSSMGGGFCDCGDTEAWKTGPYCKIHEPGSLKEDTGFRLSEALLAQTRKVFPVIIRFIVDMLMWEEQKCLPQYLDTGPETSNHYYCVLFNDEHHSHDHFIYSLQRSLGCDLKEAQTLMTAIEREGRRAVKESTLQECQEVTENLKTYSENVSLRPLHVEVLPARVMAYQSFALSLGNWLNKLLAYSSDFRQIFCQVCLEQEATYGSNQMCYISLMILWDAKLPKGVRKVLHNLIFSSFFMEMEYKKLFAIEFVKHYKQVQKEYMDDDRDRNISVTAISVQVFTVPTLARMLIEDQNVITVITETLLEVLPEYLDTDNKFNFQGYSQDRFCRVYAIICDLKYILISIPTSWSERLKVKFLEGFKSFLYVLSCMQGMEAISRMVGQHVEMDSDWEAAIAMQMQLKNVLMLIQEWCGSNEEILMKAYKACHQTVLQSSNATSSLQKSKIRICGHTYESHPFRVSMDPVSIHLPLSRLLAGLHAQLSKTGAIARLPQNIHPKEFMVEQLVEYPLRCLVLVGQVAAEMWRRNGLTIISQVFYYQDVKCREEMYDKDIVMLQIGASYMDPNHFLLLMLQRFELEAFFSTGSSPTKDMDLARQRNILIEEMLHVLICVIGERYVPGISNVTIEECMMREIIHLLCTESMAHSAIAKALPETENADICLDEVIRKVATFKKPGVSGHGVYELKEEYYNQFNIFFYHYTKTQRSKAEHIQKKRRKQENSSEALPPPPPPEFSPAFRNVINLLHCDVMMHLLRTLLRRATEEEPTAWTEAMIQMVLHIIALGLIEEKQQLQKATEEEVTFEFYHKATRLGSADVNAGSVVTLLDKLRCITQLESQKDMISWVRQMFEAVKRLREKSGQTALAAISSDVTVGDEVQSPVEKEKRKRKAEAARLHRQKIMAQMSALQKNFIETNKLLYDSTLESPVCATPMEESYPDEEGSTIALGPKRGSCVPDKEVLTCILCQEEQDLKLNSQTMVLTACVQKSTTLSQCWGKSVIHSGETFDPLFTHPELSCGTHTGSCGHVMHAVCWQKFFEAIQLTTRQRLHVDLIFDLGNGEYLCPLCKCHCNTVIPIIPLVAEQVNRSRFLRPFSFSVPPLFSPQSILLYLHPLH
;
A
#
# COMPACT_ATOMS: atom_id res chain seq x y z
N MET A 1 -16.27 57.21 46.00
CA MET A 1 -16.05 57.44 47.43
C MET A 1 -16.79 56.35 48.18
N ASP A 2 -16.04 55.69 49.05
CA ASP A 2 -16.41 54.80 50.14
C ASP A 2 -16.98 53.41 49.87
N SER A 3 -16.02 52.49 49.71
CA SER A 3 -15.89 51.18 50.37
C SER A 3 -16.92 50.76 51.43
N GLY A 4 -17.50 49.58 51.23
CA GLY A 4 -18.05 48.73 52.28
C GLY A 4 -17.59 47.29 52.06
N ALA A 5 -16.62 46.86 52.86
CA ALA A 5 -16.05 45.51 52.87
C ALA A 5 -17.08 44.48 53.37
N MET A 6 -17.26 43.39 52.62
CA MET A 6 -17.72 42.11 53.16
C MET A 6 -16.63 41.08 52.91
N GLY A 7 -16.14 40.53 54.01
CA GLY A 7 -14.91 39.77 54.10
C GLY A 7 -14.96 38.42 53.39
N SER A 8 -13.80 38.12 52.81
CA SER A 8 -13.29 36.78 52.55
C SER A 8 -13.42 35.88 53.78
N GLY A 9 -14.33 34.92 53.71
CA GLY A 9 -14.25 33.69 54.49
C GLY A 9 -13.90 32.57 53.53
N GLU A 10 -12.61 32.40 53.23
CA GLU A 10 -12.12 31.12 52.69
C GLU A 10 -12.35 30.04 53.76
N PRO A 11 -13.05 28.94 53.48
CA PRO A 11 -13.08 27.82 54.38
C PRO A 11 -11.67 27.20 54.40
N GLY A 12 -11.05 27.14 55.58
CA GLY A 12 -9.79 26.42 55.76
C GLY A 12 -9.94 24.96 55.38
N ALA A 13 -8.89 24.38 54.79
CA ALA A 13 -8.84 23.00 54.29
C ALA A 13 -9.25 21.92 55.33
N GLU A 14 -9.23 22.24 56.63
CA GLU A 14 -9.66 21.35 57.72
C GLU A 14 -11.18 21.29 57.95
N GLN A 15 -12.00 22.15 57.33
CA GLN A 15 -13.48 22.18 57.52
C GLN A 15 -14.30 21.54 56.39
N ILE A 16 -13.66 21.14 55.28
CA ILE A 16 -14.33 20.62 54.09
C ILE A 16 -14.91 19.19 54.28
N PRO A 17 -14.29 18.25 55.05
CA PRO A 17 -14.81 16.89 55.18
C PRO A 17 -16.19 16.81 55.87
N GLY A 18 -16.51 17.77 56.75
CA GLY A 18 -17.73 17.77 57.56
C GLY A 18 -18.99 18.27 56.85
N MET A 19 -18.91 18.73 55.59
CA MET A 19 -20.07 19.29 54.88
C MET A 19 -20.79 18.30 53.96
N TRP A 20 -20.17 17.16 53.61
CA TRP A 20 -20.78 16.15 52.74
C TRP A 20 -21.47 15.02 53.52
N PHE A 21 -21.04 14.67 54.74
CA PHE A 21 -21.52 13.46 55.40
C PHE A 21 -21.64 13.62 56.93
N ASP A 22 -22.87 13.76 57.42
CA ASP A 22 -23.23 13.65 58.84
C ASP A 22 -23.54 12.19 59.27
N GLY A 23 -23.33 11.21 58.40
CA GLY A 23 -23.49 9.78 58.70
C GLY A 23 -24.95 9.29 58.83
N THR A 24 -25.94 10.12 58.49
CA THR A 24 -27.38 9.86 58.67
C THR A 24 -28.16 9.57 57.37
N GLU A 25 -27.62 9.86 56.18
CA GLU A 25 -28.28 9.67 54.86
C GLU A 25 -27.50 8.73 53.91
N ASP A 26 -28.20 8.11 52.94
CA ASP A 26 -27.60 7.24 51.91
C ASP A 26 -26.80 8.04 50.86
N PHE A 27 -25.61 7.56 50.50
CA PHE A 27 -24.66 8.24 49.61
C PHE A 27 -25.28 8.69 48.30
N THR A 28 -26.12 7.85 47.71
CA THR A 28 -26.83 8.13 46.46
C THR A 28 -27.63 9.43 46.56
N THR A 29 -28.35 9.61 47.67
CA THR A 29 -29.25 10.76 47.88
C THR A 29 -28.44 12.04 48.10
N THR A 30 -27.42 11.97 48.95
CA THR A 30 -26.53 13.10 49.25
C THR A 30 -25.75 13.55 48.02
N PHE A 31 -25.20 12.61 47.24
CA PHE A 31 -24.50 12.90 45.99
C PHE A 31 -25.41 13.62 45.00
N HIS A 32 -26.63 13.11 44.74
CA HIS A 32 -27.57 13.74 43.83
C HIS A 32 -27.98 15.16 44.27
N GLN A 33 -28.25 15.38 45.56
CA GLN A 33 -28.56 16.72 46.10
C GLN A 33 -27.38 17.70 45.93
N HIS A 34 -26.16 17.23 46.15
CA HIS A 34 -24.97 18.06 46.01
C HIS A 34 -24.73 18.45 44.54
N VAL A 35 -24.90 17.49 43.60
CA VAL A 35 -24.81 17.74 42.16
C VAL A 35 -25.88 18.73 41.70
N LEU A 36 -27.13 18.56 42.13
CA LEU A 36 -28.24 19.47 41.84
C LEU A 36 -27.92 20.93 42.24
N LYS A 37 -27.25 21.11 43.39
CA LYS A 37 -26.95 22.44 43.94
C LYS A 37 -25.74 23.11 43.27
N TYR A 38 -24.64 22.38 43.12
CA TYR A 38 -23.36 22.99 42.76
C TYR A 38 -22.97 22.81 41.28
N ALA A 39 -23.40 21.76 40.59
CA ALA A 39 -22.97 21.53 39.21
C ALA A 39 -23.44 22.66 38.25
N PRO A 40 -24.70 23.15 38.31
CA PRO A 40 -25.10 24.31 37.52
C PRO A 40 -24.27 25.56 37.86
N LEU A 41 -24.03 25.85 39.14
CA LEU A 41 -23.27 27.05 39.58
C LEU A 41 -21.84 27.11 39.00
N ILE A 42 -21.19 25.96 38.86
CA ILE A 42 -19.81 25.88 38.37
C ILE A 42 -19.75 25.90 36.84
N TYR A 43 -20.62 25.12 36.20
CA TYR A 43 -20.48 24.84 34.77
C TYR A 43 -21.34 25.71 33.85
N THR A 44 -22.33 26.47 34.35
CA THR A 44 -23.07 27.46 33.53
C THR A 44 -22.37 28.83 33.47
N ASN A 45 -21.31 29.07 34.24
CA ASN A 45 -20.62 30.36 34.26
C ASN A 45 -19.45 30.37 33.26
N GLU A 46 -19.70 30.75 32.00
CA GLU A 46 -18.68 30.79 30.95
C GLU A 46 -17.65 31.92 31.08
N VAL A 47 -17.88 32.89 31.98
CA VAL A 47 -16.97 34.03 32.21
C VAL A 47 -15.65 33.58 32.87
N LEU A 48 -15.67 32.45 33.59
CA LEU A 48 -14.49 31.89 34.23
C LEU A 48 -13.64 31.07 33.22
N PRO A 49 -12.32 31.33 33.13
CA PRO A 49 -11.38 30.48 32.43
C PRO A 49 -11.58 29.00 32.81
N GLN A 50 -11.39 28.10 31.83
CA GLN A 50 -11.59 26.66 32.03
C GLN A 50 -10.78 26.11 33.22
N ILE A 51 -9.55 26.60 33.41
CA ILE A 51 -8.65 26.19 34.49
C ILE A 51 -9.27 26.51 35.86
N GLU A 52 -9.84 27.70 36.03
CA GLU A 52 -10.45 28.13 37.29
C GLU A 52 -11.73 27.33 37.61
N ARG A 53 -12.50 26.97 36.58
CA ARG A 53 -13.66 26.07 36.74
C ARG A 53 -13.26 24.66 37.15
N GLU A 54 -12.18 24.13 36.57
CA GLU A 54 -11.63 22.82 36.94
C GLU A 54 -11.06 22.80 38.35
N GLU A 55 -10.36 23.85 38.77
CA GLU A 55 -9.87 24.00 40.16
C GLU A 55 -11.02 24.10 41.16
N PHE A 56 -12.06 24.88 40.84
CA PHE A 56 -13.23 25.01 41.70
C PHE A 56 -14.05 23.72 41.77
N ALA A 57 -14.18 22.99 40.66
CA ALA A 57 -14.79 21.66 40.63
C ALA A 57 -13.96 20.63 41.42
N GLN A 58 -12.63 20.71 41.34
CA GLN A 58 -11.73 19.86 42.13
C GLN A 58 -11.96 20.07 43.63
N VAL A 59 -12.00 21.31 44.11
CA VAL A 59 -12.21 21.62 45.54
C VAL A 59 -13.63 21.28 46.01
N THR A 60 -14.64 21.53 45.17
CA THR A 60 -16.07 21.40 45.57
C THR A 60 -16.57 19.96 45.48
N PHE A 61 -16.11 19.19 44.50
CA PHE A 61 -16.61 17.83 44.24
C PHE A 61 -15.55 16.75 44.40
N LEU A 62 -14.43 16.85 43.68
CA LEU A 62 -13.50 15.73 43.55
C LEU A 62 -12.72 15.47 44.84
N THR A 63 -12.24 16.52 45.51
CA THR A 63 -11.54 16.39 46.79
C THR A 63 -12.45 15.81 47.88
N PRO A 64 -13.69 16.30 48.11
CA PRO A 64 -14.62 15.65 49.04
C PRO A 64 -14.94 14.19 48.70
N LEU A 65 -15.10 13.86 47.41
CA LEU A 65 -15.30 12.47 46.97
C LEU A 65 -14.08 11.58 47.29
N GLU A 66 -12.86 12.08 47.07
CA GLU A 66 -11.63 11.39 47.42
C GLU A 66 -11.50 11.18 48.94
N TRP A 67 -11.80 12.19 49.75
CA TRP A 67 -11.84 12.08 51.21
C TRP A 67 -12.87 11.05 51.67
N TYR A 68 -14.07 11.04 51.09
CA TYR A 68 -15.11 10.05 51.40
C TYR A 68 -14.73 8.63 50.97
N LEU A 69 -14.00 8.50 49.85
CA LEU A 69 -13.52 7.23 49.34
C LEU A 69 -12.39 6.70 50.24
N PHE A 70 -11.34 7.48 50.48
CA PHE A 70 -10.12 7.06 51.17
C PHE A 70 -10.24 7.06 52.70
N GLY A 71 -11.11 7.90 53.28
CA GLY A 71 -11.26 8.06 54.72
C GLY A 71 -10.10 8.80 55.40
N GLU A 72 -9.13 9.30 54.63
CA GLU A 72 -7.98 10.10 55.06
C GLU A 72 -7.59 11.10 53.96
N ASP A 73 -6.61 11.97 54.23
CA ASP A 73 -6.18 12.98 53.26
C ASP A 73 -5.69 12.33 51.95
N PRO A 74 -6.21 12.74 50.78
CA PRO A 74 -5.83 12.17 49.48
C PRO A 74 -4.32 12.23 49.20
N SER A 75 -3.63 13.29 49.62
CA SER A 75 -2.19 13.44 49.39
C SER A 75 -1.38 12.43 50.20
N ASP A 76 -1.83 12.10 51.40
CA ASP A 76 -1.17 11.13 52.27
C ASP A 76 -1.49 9.69 51.87
N PHE A 77 -2.73 9.42 51.44
CA PHE A 77 -3.09 8.14 50.81
C PHE A 77 -2.26 7.89 49.54
N MET A 78 -2.10 8.90 48.69
CA MET A 78 -1.31 8.82 47.45
C MET A 78 0.17 8.52 47.68
N LYS A 79 0.78 9.06 48.73
CA LYS A 79 2.17 8.73 49.11
C LYS A 79 2.32 7.28 49.58
N LYS A 80 1.32 6.73 50.28
CA LYS A 80 1.30 5.31 50.66
C LYS A 80 1.18 4.40 49.44
N LEU A 81 0.45 4.85 48.43
CA LEU A 81 0.21 4.11 47.19
C LEU A 81 1.38 4.15 46.20
N GLN A 82 2.12 5.25 46.13
CA GLN A 82 3.35 5.38 45.31
C GLN A 82 4.49 4.43 45.74
N GLN A 83 4.36 3.76 46.89
CA GLN A 83 5.29 2.72 47.37
C GLN A 83 4.90 1.31 46.89
N SER A 84 3.78 1.17 46.16
CA SER A 84 3.27 -0.08 45.59
C SER A 84 3.79 -0.33 44.17
N GLU A 85 3.80 -1.61 43.76
CA GLU A 85 4.36 -2.15 42.50
C GLU A 85 4.02 -1.34 41.23
N SER A 86 5.00 -1.22 40.33
CA SER A 86 4.74 -0.84 38.94
C SER A 86 3.87 -1.91 38.26
N PRO A 87 2.83 -1.54 37.51
CA PRO A 87 1.98 -2.52 36.84
C PRO A 87 2.81 -3.35 35.85
N PRO A 88 2.52 -4.67 35.71
CA PRO A 88 3.25 -5.54 34.79
C PRO A 88 3.05 -5.16 33.31
N LEU A 89 1.97 -4.42 33.02
CA LEU A 89 1.64 -3.86 31.70
C LEU A 89 1.82 -2.34 31.70
N CYS A 90 2.41 -1.80 30.64
CA CYS A 90 2.60 -0.35 30.51
C CYS A 90 1.28 0.40 30.26
N GLY A 91 0.43 -0.08 29.35
CA GLY A 91 -0.90 0.49 29.12
C GLY A 91 -0.94 1.94 28.60
N ARG A 92 0.20 2.56 28.28
CA ARG A 92 0.26 3.97 27.86
C ARG A 92 -0.45 4.17 26.52
N VAL A 93 -1.57 4.90 26.55
CA VAL A 93 -2.33 5.29 25.36
C VAL A 93 -1.58 6.37 24.58
N PHE A 94 -1.48 6.20 23.26
CA PHE A 94 -0.79 7.11 22.36
C PHE A 94 -1.67 8.27 21.91
N THR A 95 -1.09 9.46 21.86
CA THR A 95 -1.72 10.63 21.23
C THR A 95 -1.36 10.75 19.75
N GLY A 96 -2.23 11.35 18.94
CA GLY A 96 -1.93 11.63 17.54
C GLY A 96 -0.63 12.44 17.38
N GLY A 97 0.25 11.99 16.49
CA GLY A 97 1.59 12.56 16.25
C GLY A 97 2.71 12.00 17.14
N GLU A 98 2.41 11.18 18.16
CA GLU A 98 3.44 10.58 19.03
C GLU A 98 4.23 9.50 18.29
N THR A 99 5.55 9.45 18.49
CA THR A 99 6.41 8.44 17.87
C THR A 99 6.29 7.09 18.59
N THR A 100 5.99 6.05 17.82
CA THR A 100 5.88 4.64 18.26
C THR A 100 6.95 3.77 17.61
N TYR A 101 7.30 2.68 18.29
CA TYR A 101 8.41 1.79 17.90
C TYR A 101 7.92 0.35 17.76
N SER A 102 8.07 -0.24 16.58
CA SER A 102 7.74 -1.65 16.34
C SER A 102 9.01 -2.46 16.06
N CYS A 103 9.27 -3.52 16.83
CA CYS A 103 10.44 -4.38 16.64
C CYS A 103 10.13 -5.46 15.60
N ARG A 104 10.91 -5.51 14.52
CA ARG A 104 10.71 -6.48 13.43
C ARG A 104 11.16 -7.89 13.78
N ASP A 105 12.13 -8.02 14.68
CA ASP A 105 12.70 -9.33 15.01
C ASP A 105 11.87 -10.04 16.11
N CYS A 106 11.22 -9.29 17.01
CA CYS A 106 10.54 -9.85 18.18
C CYS A 106 9.01 -9.75 18.16
N ALA A 107 8.42 -8.83 17.40
CA ALA A 107 6.97 -8.71 17.37
C ALA A 107 6.32 -10.00 16.82
N ILE A 108 5.15 -10.35 17.37
CA ILE A 108 4.33 -11.41 16.81
C ILE A 108 3.68 -10.96 15.50
N ASP A 109 3.25 -9.70 15.43
CA ASP A 109 2.66 -9.12 14.22
C ASP A 109 2.98 -7.60 14.06
N PRO A 110 2.68 -6.98 12.90
CA PRO A 110 3.04 -5.59 12.62
C PRO A 110 2.32 -4.53 13.47
N THR A 111 1.28 -4.89 14.23
CA THR A 111 0.53 -3.97 15.08
C THR A 111 1.19 -3.76 16.44
N CYS A 112 2.16 -4.60 16.83
CA CYS A 112 2.85 -4.48 18.12
C CYS A 112 3.74 -3.22 18.17
N VAL A 113 3.53 -2.40 19.19
CA VAL A 113 4.13 -1.07 19.34
C VAL A 113 4.56 -0.77 20.79
N LEU A 114 5.71 -0.11 20.90
CA LEU A 114 6.27 0.39 22.16
C LEU A 114 6.27 1.92 22.18
N CYS A 115 6.00 2.48 23.36
CA CYS A 115 6.28 3.89 23.63
C CYS A 115 7.79 4.12 23.71
N MET A 116 8.22 5.38 23.55
CA MET A 116 9.62 5.78 23.65
C MET A 116 10.31 5.24 24.91
N ASN A 117 9.68 5.40 26.07
CA ASN A 117 10.27 5.01 27.35
C ASN A 117 10.47 3.49 27.45
N CYS A 118 9.47 2.71 27.07
CA CYS A 118 9.56 1.25 27.05
C CYS A 118 10.61 0.76 26.05
N PHE A 119 10.64 1.36 24.85
CA PHE A 119 11.62 1.01 23.83
C PHE A 119 13.06 1.21 24.32
N GLN A 120 13.39 2.39 24.87
CA GLN A 120 14.74 2.72 25.38
C GLN A 120 15.19 1.81 26.54
N ASN A 121 14.24 1.31 27.33
CA ASN A 121 14.49 0.45 28.48
C ASN A 121 14.30 -1.05 28.17
N SER A 122 14.00 -1.42 26.93
CA SER A 122 13.85 -2.81 26.49
C SER A 122 15.09 -3.34 25.77
N VAL A 123 15.09 -4.63 25.47
CA VAL A 123 16.09 -5.26 24.61
C VAL A 123 15.94 -4.85 23.13
N HIS A 124 14.74 -4.43 22.72
CA HIS A 124 14.39 -4.17 21.32
C HIS A 124 15.14 -2.99 20.68
N LYS A 125 15.72 -2.09 21.48
CA LYS A 125 16.55 -0.99 20.97
C LYS A 125 17.79 -1.45 20.20
N ASN A 126 18.24 -2.69 20.43
CA ASN A 126 19.39 -3.29 19.77
C ASN A 126 18.97 -4.18 18.58
N HIS A 127 17.69 -4.27 18.27
CA HIS A 127 17.14 -5.08 17.18
C HIS A 127 16.80 -4.21 15.97
N ARG A 128 16.34 -4.81 14.86
CA ARG A 128 15.73 -4.04 13.77
C ARG A 128 14.34 -3.57 14.18
N TYR A 129 14.07 -2.29 14.02
CA TYR A 129 12.79 -1.68 14.37
C TYR A 129 12.36 -0.66 13.33
N LYS A 130 11.06 -0.37 13.31
CA LYS A 130 10.45 0.68 12.49
C LYS A 130 9.82 1.74 13.40
N MET A 131 9.98 3.01 13.03
CA MET A 131 9.37 4.14 13.71
C MET A 131 8.14 4.61 12.92
N HIS A 132 7.05 4.85 13.63
CA HIS A 132 5.80 5.34 13.07
C HIS A 132 5.29 6.53 13.89
N SER A 133 4.72 7.53 13.23
CA SER A 133 3.88 8.51 13.92
C SER A 133 2.51 7.89 14.16
N SER A 134 2.09 7.85 15.43
CA SER A 134 0.77 7.37 15.82
C SER A 134 -0.32 8.30 15.28
N MET A 135 -1.43 7.73 14.81
CA MET A 135 -2.63 8.51 14.49
C MET A 135 -3.56 8.66 15.72
N GLY A 136 -3.15 8.14 16.88
CA GLY A 136 -3.97 8.02 18.09
C GLY A 136 -4.76 6.70 18.13
N GLY A 137 -5.32 6.35 19.30
CA GLY A 137 -6.23 5.20 19.44
C GLY A 137 -5.59 3.83 19.72
N GLY A 138 -4.28 3.77 20.01
CA GLY A 138 -3.58 2.55 20.45
C GLY A 138 -2.83 2.75 21.76
N PHE A 139 -2.29 1.69 22.36
CA PHE A 139 -1.47 1.77 23.57
C PHE A 139 -0.21 0.90 23.50
N CYS A 140 0.70 1.09 24.44
CA CYS A 140 1.97 0.38 24.48
C CYS A 140 1.83 -1.09 24.92
N ASP A 141 2.32 -2.02 24.11
CA ASP A 141 2.27 -3.48 24.34
C ASP A 141 3.37 -4.01 25.27
N CYS A 142 4.06 -3.14 26.00
CA CYS A 142 5.10 -3.56 26.93
C CYS A 142 4.45 -4.28 28.11
N GLY A 143 4.89 -5.51 28.36
CA GLY A 143 4.33 -6.41 29.36
C GLY A 143 3.36 -7.46 28.81
N ASP A 144 2.90 -7.32 27.57
CA ASP A 144 2.01 -8.30 26.94
C ASP A 144 2.83 -9.47 26.39
N THR A 145 2.76 -10.62 27.06
CA THR A 145 3.49 -11.81 26.65
C THR A 145 3.01 -12.40 25.32
N GLU A 146 1.82 -12.02 24.84
CA GLU A 146 1.26 -12.48 23.57
C GLU A 146 1.57 -11.54 22.40
N ALA A 147 2.13 -10.35 22.64
CA ALA A 147 2.56 -9.43 21.59
C ALA A 147 4.00 -9.69 21.11
N TRP A 148 4.82 -10.39 21.91
CA TRP A 148 6.25 -10.56 21.64
C TRP A 148 6.69 -12.02 21.67
N LYS A 149 7.44 -12.45 20.64
CA LYS A 149 8.11 -13.76 20.58
C LYS A 149 9.15 -13.91 21.69
N THR A 150 9.87 -12.82 21.98
CA THR A 150 10.92 -12.75 23.02
C THR A 150 11.03 -11.33 23.57
N GLY A 151 11.34 -11.20 24.87
CA GLY A 151 11.58 -9.90 25.52
C GLY A 151 10.32 -9.04 25.77
N PRO A 152 9.19 -9.60 26.27
CA PRO A 152 7.94 -8.85 26.40
C PRO A 152 7.99 -7.67 27.38
N TYR A 153 8.96 -7.65 28.30
CA TYR A 153 9.08 -6.62 29.34
C TYR A 153 10.25 -5.67 29.07
N CYS A 154 10.07 -4.39 29.40
CA CYS A 154 11.18 -3.47 29.60
C CYS A 154 11.65 -3.54 31.06
N LYS A 155 12.83 -2.97 31.37
CA LYS A 155 13.41 -2.98 32.73
C LYS A 155 12.52 -2.36 33.83
N ILE A 156 11.52 -1.55 33.45
CA ILE A 156 10.61 -0.85 34.38
C ILE A 156 9.38 -1.72 34.70
N HIS A 157 8.94 -2.54 33.74
CA HIS A 157 7.74 -3.38 33.86
C HIS A 157 8.10 -4.88 34.01
N GLU A 158 9.37 -5.20 34.26
CA GLU A 158 9.81 -6.57 34.49
C GLU A 158 9.25 -7.07 35.85
N PRO A 159 8.53 -8.20 35.87
CA PRO A 159 7.98 -8.78 37.11
C PRO A 159 9.12 -9.07 38.09
N GLY A 160 9.12 -8.41 39.26
CA GLY A 160 10.14 -8.58 40.31
C GLY A 160 11.33 -7.62 40.26
N SER A 161 11.28 -6.55 39.45
CA SER A 161 12.30 -5.49 39.44
C SER A 161 12.33 -4.61 40.71
N LEU A 162 11.31 -4.71 41.57
CA LEU A 162 11.29 -4.20 42.94
C LEU A 162 11.39 -5.39 43.91
N LYS A 163 12.43 -5.39 44.75
CA LYS A 163 12.60 -6.37 45.82
C LYS A 163 11.56 -6.10 46.92
N GLU A 164 10.94 -7.18 47.40
CA GLU A 164 9.97 -7.30 48.51
C GLU A 164 8.50 -7.18 48.12
N ASP A 165 7.89 -8.36 48.03
CA ASP A 165 6.48 -8.70 47.89
C ASP A 165 5.66 -8.13 49.06
N THR A 166 5.38 -6.83 49.00
CA THR A 166 4.42 -6.15 49.88
C THR A 166 3.29 -5.61 49.03
N GLY A 167 2.50 -6.51 48.44
CA GLY A 167 1.27 -6.14 47.75
C GLY A 167 0.35 -5.33 48.68
N PHE A 168 0.32 -4.02 48.52
CA PHE A 168 -0.62 -3.14 49.21
C PHE A 168 -2.01 -3.41 48.64
N ARG A 169 -2.72 -4.38 49.24
CA ARG A 169 -4.16 -4.58 48.98
C ARG A 169 -4.93 -3.48 49.68
N LEU A 170 -5.89 -2.87 48.98
CA LEU A 170 -6.77 -1.89 49.60
C LEU A 170 -7.50 -2.53 50.80
N SER A 171 -7.74 -1.74 51.86
CA SER A 171 -8.46 -2.24 53.03
C SER A 171 -9.87 -2.71 52.65
N GLU A 172 -10.41 -3.74 53.31
CA GLU A 172 -11.77 -4.21 53.02
C GLU A 172 -12.83 -3.11 53.18
N ALA A 173 -12.61 -2.17 54.10
CA ALA A 173 -13.47 -1.00 54.27
C ALA A 173 -13.47 -0.10 53.03
N LEU A 174 -12.29 0.18 52.46
CA LEU A 174 -12.14 0.97 51.23
C LEU A 174 -12.76 0.26 50.02
N LEU A 175 -12.60 -1.07 49.91
CA LEU A 175 -13.24 -1.86 48.86
C LEU A 175 -14.77 -1.82 48.96
N ALA A 176 -15.31 -1.97 50.17
CA ALA A 176 -16.75 -1.86 50.41
C ALA A 176 -17.29 -0.47 50.08
N GLN A 177 -16.52 0.57 50.38
CA GLN A 177 -16.87 1.96 50.06
C GLN A 177 -16.87 2.22 48.54
N THR A 178 -15.83 1.75 47.85
CA THR A 178 -15.71 1.83 46.40
C THR A 178 -16.89 1.16 45.70
N ARG A 179 -17.31 -0.02 46.17
CA ARG A 179 -18.47 -0.76 45.64
C ARG A 179 -19.81 -0.01 45.84
N LYS A 180 -19.89 0.95 46.76
CA LYS A 180 -21.08 1.83 46.91
C LYS A 180 -21.00 3.05 46.00
N VAL A 181 -19.81 3.63 45.86
CA VAL A 181 -19.60 4.89 45.15
C VAL A 181 -19.61 4.71 43.63
N PHE A 182 -18.90 3.70 43.12
CA PHE A 182 -18.71 3.50 41.68
C PHE A 182 -20.02 3.31 40.90
N PRO A 183 -21.00 2.49 41.35
CA PRO A 183 -22.29 2.36 40.66
C PRO A 183 -23.04 3.68 40.49
N VAL A 184 -23.07 4.52 41.53
CA VAL A 184 -23.77 5.82 41.50
C VAL A 184 -23.09 6.78 40.50
N ILE A 185 -21.75 6.83 40.52
CA ILE A 185 -20.98 7.70 39.63
C ILE A 185 -21.08 7.23 38.17
N ILE A 186 -20.88 5.93 37.91
CA ILE A 186 -20.96 5.37 36.56
C ILE A 186 -22.35 5.56 35.98
N ARG A 187 -23.40 5.31 36.78
CA ARG A 187 -24.78 5.58 36.38
C ARG A 187 -24.99 7.04 36.01
N PHE A 188 -24.55 7.98 36.84
CA PHE A 188 -24.66 9.40 36.54
C PHE A 188 -23.95 9.78 35.23
N ILE A 189 -22.74 9.25 35.00
CA ILE A 189 -21.98 9.47 33.77
C ILE A 189 -22.76 8.95 32.55
N VAL A 190 -23.29 7.73 32.61
CA VAL A 190 -24.07 7.14 31.52
C VAL A 190 -25.37 7.91 31.29
N ASP A 191 -26.16 8.16 32.33
CA ASP A 191 -27.44 8.87 32.25
C ASP A 191 -27.29 10.27 31.61
N MET A 192 -26.22 10.99 31.94
CA MET A 192 -26.01 12.35 31.45
C MET A 192 -25.32 12.42 30.09
N LEU A 193 -24.31 11.58 29.85
CA LEU A 193 -23.58 11.59 28.56
C LEU A 193 -24.39 10.94 27.43
N MET A 194 -25.30 10.01 27.75
CA MET A 194 -26.20 9.34 26.81
C MET A 194 -27.62 9.92 26.80
N TRP A 195 -27.77 11.18 27.22
CA TRP A 195 -29.07 11.86 27.29
C TRP A 195 -29.57 12.29 25.91
N GLU A 196 -30.87 12.13 25.65
CA GLU A 196 -31.54 12.57 24.40
C GLU A 196 -32.52 13.71 24.69
N GLU A 197 -32.64 14.65 23.75
CA GLU A 197 -33.51 15.83 23.86
C GLU A 197 -34.99 15.50 24.16
N GLN A 198 -35.45 14.30 23.78
CA GLN A 198 -36.82 13.81 23.97
C GLN A 198 -37.06 13.15 25.34
N LYS A 199 -36.01 12.96 26.16
CA LYS A 199 -36.11 12.33 27.48
C LYS A 199 -36.15 13.39 28.59
N CYS A 200 -37.09 13.25 29.52
CA CYS A 200 -37.06 14.02 30.77
C CYS A 200 -35.71 13.82 31.48
N LEU A 201 -35.23 14.85 32.19
CA LEU A 201 -34.10 14.67 33.10
C LEU A 201 -34.39 13.49 34.04
N PRO A 202 -33.37 12.70 34.43
CA PRO A 202 -33.55 11.63 35.40
C PRO A 202 -34.29 12.15 36.64
N GLN A 203 -35.20 11.37 37.22
CA GLN A 203 -36.07 11.82 38.32
C GLN A 203 -35.31 12.42 39.50
N TYR A 204 -34.05 12.02 39.71
CA TYR A 204 -33.18 12.56 40.77
C TYR A 204 -32.50 13.90 40.42
N LEU A 205 -32.61 14.38 39.18
CA LEU A 205 -32.13 15.69 38.70
C LEU A 205 -33.28 16.63 38.30
N ASP A 206 -34.51 16.14 38.28
CA ASP A 206 -35.70 16.93 37.96
C ASP A 206 -36.16 17.71 39.21
N THR A 207 -35.95 19.03 39.19
CA THR A 207 -36.32 19.93 40.30
C THR A 207 -37.77 20.43 40.20
N GLY A 208 -38.59 19.89 39.30
CA GLY A 208 -39.93 20.42 39.02
C GLY A 208 -39.90 21.70 38.15
N PRO A 209 -41.07 22.34 37.89
CA PRO A 209 -41.27 23.33 36.83
C PRO A 209 -40.74 24.74 37.14
N GLU A 210 -39.59 24.87 37.81
CA GLU A 210 -38.82 26.11 37.81
C GLU A 210 -37.85 26.08 36.62
N THR A 211 -38.38 26.44 35.45
CA THR A 211 -37.64 26.56 34.20
C THR A 211 -36.57 27.65 34.34
N SER A 212 -35.29 27.28 34.42
CA SER A 212 -34.23 28.21 34.03
C SER A 212 -34.48 28.59 32.57
N ASN A 213 -34.88 29.84 32.30
CA ASN A 213 -35.21 30.33 30.96
C ASN A 213 -33.97 30.49 30.04
N HIS A 214 -32.84 29.87 30.40
CA HIS A 214 -31.57 29.98 29.71
C HIS A 214 -31.24 28.66 29.00
N TYR A 215 -31.07 28.78 27.69
CA TYR A 215 -30.72 27.72 26.76
C TYR A 215 -29.40 28.09 26.08
N TYR A 216 -28.63 27.06 25.72
CA TYR A 216 -27.45 27.21 24.89
C TYR A 216 -27.77 26.72 23.48
N CYS A 217 -27.41 27.53 22.50
CA CYS A 217 -27.18 27.05 21.15
C CYS A 217 -25.80 26.40 21.13
N VAL A 218 -25.75 25.09 20.93
CA VAL A 218 -24.53 24.28 20.97
C VAL A 218 -24.20 23.82 19.56
N LEU A 219 -23.02 24.21 19.09
CA LEU A 219 -22.50 23.80 17.80
C LEU A 219 -21.54 22.63 18.01
N PHE A 220 -21.72 21.58 17.22
CA PHE A 220 -20.91 20.38 17.26
C PHE A 220 -19.87 20.40 16.15
N ASN A 221 -18.74 19.73 16.40
CA ASN A 221 -17.74 19.53 15.37
C ASN A 221 -18.23 18.49 14.37
N ASP A 222 -18.07 18.77 13.07
CA ASP A 222 -18.24 17.80 12.00
C ASP A 222 -16.98 17.77 11.13
N GLU A 223 -16.70 16.64 10.50
CA GLU A 223 -15.55 16.50 9.58
C GLU A 223 -15.93 16.80 8.12
N HIS A 224 -17.17 17.24 7.87
CA HIS A 224 -17.68 17.51 6.53
C HIS A 224 -17.45 18.96 6.08
N HIS A 225 -17.47 19.92 7.00
CA HIS A 225 -17.28 21.33 6.68
C HIS A 225 -15.83 21.75 6.82
N SER A 226 -15.33 22.52 5.83
CA SER A 226 -14.01 23.13 5.95
C SER A 226 -13.99 24.17 7.08
N HIS A 227 -12.82 24.38 7.66
CA HIS A 227 -12.61 25.40 8.70
C HIS A 227 -13.11 26.79 8.27
N ASP A 228 -12.92 27.14 7.01
CA ASP A 228 -13.36 28.43 6.45
C ASP A 228 -14.90 28.53 6.34
N HIS A 229 -15.57 27.43 5.99
CA HIS A 229 -17.04 27.38 5.95
C HIS A 229 -17.64 27.49 7.35
N PHE A 230 -16.99 26.85 8.33
CA PHE A 230 -17.37 26.93 9.73
C PHE A 230 -17.26 28.36 10.27
N ILE A 231 -16.13 29.02 10.00
CA ILE A 231 -15.89 30.42 10.36
C ILE A 231 -16.90 31.35 9.68
N TYR A 232 -17.16 31.16 8.38
CA TYR A 232 -18.12 31.97 7.64
C TYR A 232 -19.53 31.88 8.24
N SER A 233 -19.99 30.66 8.55
CA SER A 233 -21.32 30.41 9.12
C SER A 233 -21.46 31.03 10.51
N LEU A 234 -20.42 30.94 11.34
CA LEU A 234 -20.35 31.59 12.65
C LEU A 234 -20.42 33.12 12.55
N GLN A 235 -19.61 33.73 11.69
CA GLN A 235 -19.58 35.19 11.51
C GLN A 235 -20.93 35.73 11.03
N ARG A 236 -21.62 35.02 10.14
CA ARG A 236 -22.92 35.43 9.59
C ARG A 236 -24.07 35.26 10.58
N SER A 237 -24.04 34.20 11.38
CA SER A 237 -25.14 33.88 12.31
C SER A 237 -25.04 34.62 13.63
N LEU A 238 -23.81 34.86 14.12
CA LEU A 238 -23.56 35.48 15.43
C LEU A 238 -23.10 36.94 15.34
N GLY A 239 -22.68 37.39 14.15
CA GLY A 239 -22.12 38.73 13.96
C GLY A 239 -20.76 38.94 14.62
N CYS A 240 -20.03 37.86 14.95
CA CYS A 240 -18.72 37.91 15.60
C CYS A 240 -17.58 38.26 14.64
N ASP A 241 -16.46 38.74 15.17
CA ASP A 241 -15.27 39.03 14.36
C ASP A 241 -14.52 37.74 13.95
N LEU A 242 -13.52 37.86 13.05
CA LEU A 242 -12.76 36.69 12.55
C LEU A 242 -12.00 35.97 13.67
N LYS A 243 -11.48 36.73 14.65
CA LYS A 243 -10.64 36.20 15.73
C LYS A 243 -11.49 35.43 16.75
N GLU A 244 -12.67 35.95 17.07
CA GLU A 244 -13.68 35.29 17.90
C GLU A 244 -14.16 33.99 17.24
N ALA A 245 -14.50 34.03 15.94
CA ALA A 245 -14.90 32.85 15.18
C ALA A 245 -13.80 31.77 15.14
N GLN A 246 -12.54 32.16 14.93
CA GLN A 246 -11.38 31.25 14.97
C GLN A 246 -11.17 30.64 16.36
N THR A 247 -11.39 31.41 17.41
CA THR A 247 -11.27 30.92 18.81
C THR A 247 -12.37 29.91 19.13
N LEU A 248 -13.61 30.20 18.74
CA LEU A 248 -14.74 29.27 18.88
C LEU A 248 -14.51 27.98 18.08
N MET A 249 -14.07 28.08 16.83
CA MET A 249 -13.74 26.91 16.00
C MET A 249 -12.64 26.06 16.65
N THR A 250 -11.55 26.68 17.11
CA THR A 250 -10.45 25.95 17.78
C THR A 250 -10.93 25.24 19.05
N ALA A 251 -11.85 25.86 19.81
CA ALA A 251 -12.44 25.24 20.99
C ALA A 251 -13.36 24.06 20.63
N ILE A 252 -14.18 24.20 19.58
CA ILE A 252 -15.06 23.15 19.05
C ILE A 252 -14.25 21.96 18.54
N GLU A 253 -13.16 22.19 17.81
CA GLU A 253 -12.29 21.12 17.31
C GLU A 253 -11.62 20.33 18.46
N ARG A 254 -11.26 21.04 19.53
CA ARG A 254 -10.64 20.44 20.72
C ARG A 254 -11.63 19.63 21.56
N GLU A 255 -12.80 20.21 21.83
CA GLU A 255 -13.80 19.68 22.77
C GLU A 255 -14.84 18.77 22.09
N GLY A 256 -14.99 18.90 20.76
CA GLY A 256 -16.00 18.23 19.94
C GLY A 256 -17.36 18.97 19.88
N ARG A 257 -17.59 19.94 20.77
CA ARG A 257 -18.78 20.80 20.81
C ARG A 257 -18.54 22.04 21.67
N ARG A 258 -19.26 23.12 21.41
CA ARG A 258 -19.20 24.35 22.22
C ARG A 258 -20.52 25.10 22.20
N ALA A 259 -20.88 25.74 23.32
CA ALA A 259 -21.94 26.74 23.32
C ALA A 259 -21.48 27.98 22.54
N VAL A 260 -22.26 28.37 21.54
CA VAL A 260 -21.97 29.55 20.70
C VAL A 260 -22.84 30.75 21.09
N LYS A 261 -23.98 30.50 21.73
CA LYS A 261 -24.88 31.55 22.22
C LYS A 261 -25.68 31.06 23.42
N GLU A 262 -25.73 31.87 24.48
CA GLU A 262 -26.67 31.73 25.60
C GLU A 262 -27.84 32.70 25.42
N SER A 263 -29.08 32.19 25.39
CA SER A 263 -30.27 33.05 25.40
C SER A 263 -31.56 32.30 25.77
N THR A 264 -32.73 32.89 25.48
CA THR A 264 -34.04 32.25 25.56
C THR A 264 -34.22 31.19 24.47
N LEU A 265 -35.12 30.23 24.68
CA LEU A 265 -35.39 29.14 23.74
C LEU A 265 -35.66 29.64 22.31
N GLN A 266 -36.47 30.68 22.17
CA GLN A 266 -36.86 31.23 20.87
C GLN A 266 -35.67 31.83 20.11
N GLU A 267 -34.81 32.58 20.81
CA GLU A 267 -33.60 33.17 20.21
C GLU A 267 -32.55 32.11 19.86
N CYS A 268 -32.37 31.10 20.71
CA CYS A 268 -31.46 29.98 20.41
C CYS A 268 -31.94 29.16 19.20
N GLN A 269 -33.25 28.96 19.05
CA GLN A 269 -33.84 28.33 17.86
C GLN A 269 -33.61 29.17 16.61
N GLU A 270 -33.78 30.49 16.68
CA GLU A 270 -33.50 31.39 15.54
C GLU A 270 -32.03 31.34 15.11
N VAL A 271 -31.08 31.39 16.06
CA VAL A 271 -29.65 31.25 15.76
C VAL A 271 -29.32 29.88 15.16
N THR A 272 -29.97 28.82 15.63
CA THR A 272 -29.81 27.46 15.10
C THR A 272 -30.28 27.37 13.65
N GLU A 273 -31.46 27.88 13.34
CA GLU A 273 -31.99 27.91 11.96
C GLU A 273 -31.13 28.77 11.04
N ASN A 274 -30.59 29.89 11.52
CA ASN A 274 -29.65 30.72 10.77
C ASN A 274 -28.35 29.96 10.46
N LEU A 275 -27.75 29.28 11.46
CA LEU A 275 -26.53 28.48 11.26
C LEU A 275 -26.77 27.37 10.22
N LYS A 276 -27.89 26.65 10.32
CA LYS A 276 -28.28 25.62 9.35
C LYS A 276 -28.45 26.22 7.95
N THR A 277 -29.24 27.28 7.81
CA THR A 277 -29.51 27.94 6.53
C THR A 277 -28.24 28.48 5.86
N TYR A 278 -27.35 29.14 6.61
CA TYR A 278 -26.10 29.66 6.04
C TYR A 278 -25.13 28.55 5.65
N SER A 279 -25.12 27.43 6.40
CA SER A 279 -24.32 26.27 6.03
C SER A 279 -24.85 25.54 4.80
N GLU A 280 -26.17 25.38 4.66
CA GLU A 280 -26.82 24.74 3.49
C GLU A 280 -26.64 25.53 2.19
N ASN A 281 -26.46 26.86 2.29
CA ASN A 281 -26.16 27.69 1.12
C ASN A 281 -24.76 27.43 0.54
N VAL A 282 -23.88 26.77 1.29
CA VAL A 282 -22.48 26.52 0.95
C VAL A 282 -22.16 25.02 0.84
N SER A 283 -22.89 24.16 1.56
CA SER A 283 -22.69 22.71 1.66
C SER A 283 -24.01 21.95 1.48
N LEU A 284 -23.93 20.68 1.04
CA LEU A 284 -25.11 19.81 0.85
C LEU A 284 -25.78 19.37 2.15
N ARG A 285 -25.13 19.56 3.31
CA ARG A 285 -25.65 19.22 4.65
C ARG A 285 -25.54 20.44 5.58
N PRO A 286 -26.52 20.69 6.45
CA PRO A 286 -26.42 21.72 7.47
C PRO A 286 -25.39 21.34 8.56
N LEU A 287 -24.82 22.35 9.21
CA LEU A 287 -24.05 22.19 10.45
C LEU A 287 -24.92 21.55 11.55
N HIS A 288 -24.32 20.65 12.34
CA HIS A 288 -25.00 20.03 13.47
C HIS A 288 -25.08 20.99 14.66
N VAL A 289 -26.29 21.49 14.94
CA VAL A 289 -26.59 22.45 16.01
C VAL A 289 -27.78 21.96 16.81
N GLU A 290 -27.65 21.95 18.14
CA GLU A 290 -28.72 21.60 19.07
C GLU A 290 -28.95 22.70 20.10
N VAL A 291 -30.19 22.80 20.60
CA VAL A 291 -30.55 23.74 21.67
C VAL A 291 -30.67 22.96 22.97
N LEU A 292 -29.73 23.16 23.90
CA LEU A 292 -29.66 22.42 25.15
C LEU A 292 -30.00 23.32 26.35
N PRO A 293 -30.80 22.85 27.34
CA PRO A 293 -30.98 23.58 28.58
C PRO A 293 -29.64 23.79 29.30
N ALA A 294 -29.41 24.97 29.88
CA ALA A 294 -28.16 25.29 30.56
C ALA A 294 -27.76 24.26 31.64
N ARG A 295 -28.76 23.74 32.37
CA ARG A 295 -28.56 22.69 33.38
C ARG A 295 -28.06 21.37 32.80
N VAL A 296 -28.56 20.96 31.63
CA VAL A 296 -28.12 19.72 30.95
C VAL A 296 -26.65 19.85 30.55
N MET A 297 -26.26 20.99 29.97
CA MET A 297 -24.86 21.28 29.62
C MET A 297 -23.94 21.26 30.84
N ALA A 298 -24.40 21.80 31.97
CA ALA A 298 -23.65 21.78 33.22
C ALA A 298 -23.44 20.36 33.76
N TYR A 299 -24.50 19.55 33.80
CA TYR A 299 -24.41 18.16 34.25
C TYR A 299 -23.54 17.29 33.32
N GLN A 300 -23.60 17.50 32.00
CA GLN A 300 -22.74 16.80 31.05
C GLN A 300 -21.27 17.19 31.20
N SER A 301 -20.98 18.46 31.47
CA SER A 301 -19.62 18.95 31.73
C SER A 301 -19.06 18.37 33.04
N PHE A 302 -19.91 18.27 34.07
CA PHE A 302 -19.56 17.60 35.32
C PHE A 302 -19.32 16.09 35.13
N ALA A 303 -20.17 15.40 34.35
CA ALA A 303 -19.99 13.99 34.01
C ALA A 303 -18.66 13.72 33.29
N LEU A 304 -18.24 14.61 32.38
CA LEU A 304 -16.90 14.55 31.75
C LEU A 304 -15.76 14.70 32.78
N SER A 305 -15.91 15.62 33.73
CA SER A 305 -14.94 15.81 34.81
C SER A 305 -14.83 14.56 35.70
N LEU A 306 -15.96 13.94 36.05
CA LEU A 306 -16.01 12.68 36.78
C LEU A 306 -15.36 11.52 36.00
N GLY A 307 -15.56 11.44 34.68
CA GLY A 307 -14.89 10.45 33.84
C GLY A 307 -13.37 10.60 33.82
N ASN A 308 -12.86 11.83 33.78
CA ASN A 308 -11.42 12.11 33.89
C ASN A 308 -10.88 11.79 35.29
N TRP A 309 -11.66 12.05 36.34
CA TRP A 309 -11.32 11.69 37.71
C TRP A 309 -11.27 10.16 37.91
N LEU A 310 -12.26 9.42 37.39
CA LEU A 310 -12.25 7.96 37.40
C LEU A 310 -11.02 7.40 36.68
N ASN A 311 -10.64 7.93 35.51
CA ASN A 311 -9.41 7.54 34.82
C ASN A 311 -8.16 7.68 35.70
N LYS A 312 -8.06 8.75 36.50
CA LYS A 312 -6.95 8.94 37.45
C LYS A 312 -6.99 7.88 38.57
N LEU A 313 -8.16 7.59 39.11
CA LEU A 313 -8.32 6.56 40.16
C LEU A 313 -7.97 5.15 39.68
N LEU A 314 -8.36 4.79 38.45
CA LEU A 314 -8.10 3.47 37.87
C LEU A 314 -6.59 3.21 37.65
N ALA A 315 -5.81 4.27 37.45
CA ALA A 315 -4.36 4.19 37.34
C ALA A 315 -3.67 3.83 38.68
N TYR A 316 -4.34 4.00 39.82
CA TYR A 316 -3.74 3.82 41.14
C TYR A 316 -3.67 2.35 41.58
N SER A 317 -4.74 1.57 41.41
CA SER A 317 -4.76 0.18 41.89
C SER A 317 -5.54 -0.76 40.97
N SER A 318 -5.12 -2.03 40.92
CA SER A 318 -5.90 -3.11 40.28
C SER A 318 -7.27 -3.27 40.91
N ASP A 319 -7.39 -3.17 42.23
CA ASP A 319 -8.66 -3.33 42.93
C ASP A 319 -9.74 -2.34 42.44
N PHE A 320 -9.36 -1.08 42.18
CA PHE A 320 -10.27 -0.08 41.59
C PHE A 320 -10.69 -0.47 40.17
N ARG A 321 -9.77 -0.98 39.34
CA ARG A 321 -10.09 -1.46 37.99
C ARG A 321 -11.05 -2.62 37.99
N GLN A 322 -10.85 -3.59 38.89
CA GLN A 322 -11.71 -4.76 39.02
C GLN A 322 -13.14 -4.37 39.40
N ILE A 323 -13.30 -3.50 40.41
CA ILE A 323 -14.62 -3.02 40.83
C ILE A 323 -15.30 -2.24 39.71
N PHE A 324 -14.57 -1.35 39.03
CA PHE A 324 -15.11 -0.61 37.88
C PHE A 324 -15.62 -1.56 36.78
N CYS A 325 -14.81 -2.53 36.37
CA CYS A 325 -15.20 -3.49 35.34
C CYS A 325 -16.42 -4.32 35.76
N GLN A 326 -16.48 -4.77 37.02
CA GLN A 326 -17.63 -5.50 37.56
C GLN A 326 -18.91 -4.68 37.45
N VAL A 327 -18.88 -3.43 37.93
CA VAL A 327 -20.03 -2.52 37.87
C VAL A 327 -20.44 -2.26 36.42
N CYS A 328 -19.49 -2.04 35.51
CA CYS A 328 -19.80 -1.83 34.10
C CYS A 328 -20.42 -3.05 33.40
N LEU A 329 -20.19 -4.25 33.93
CA LEU A 329 -20.74 -5.52 33.45
C LEU A 329 -22.06 -5.91 34.14
N GLU A 330 -22.48 -5.22 35.19
CA GLU A 330 -23.77 -5.43 35.84
C GLU A 330 -24.92 -5.09 34.89
N GLN A 331 -25.94 -5.95 34.84
CA GLN A 331 -27.13 -5.75 33.99
C GLN A 331 -28.09 -4.77 34.65
N GLU A 332 -28.46 -3.71 33.92
CA GLU A 332 -29.41 -2.73 34.44
C GLU A 332 -30.85 -3.03 33.98
N ALA A 333 -31.79 -3.07 34.94
CA ALA A 333 -33.20 -3.35 34.68
C ALA A 333 -33.98 -2.13 34.14
N THR A 334 -33.35 -0.95 34.09
CA THR A 334 -34.03 0.35 33.91
C THR A 334 -34.34 0.67 32.43
N TYR A 335 -33.58 0.13 31.46
CA TYR A 335 -33.68 0.50 30.04
C TYR A 335 -34.40 -0.57 29.17
N GLY A 336 -35.69 -0.80 29.41
CA GLY A 336 -36.54 -1.60 28.52
C GLY A 336 -36.21 -3.11 28.47
N SER A 337 -36.94 -3.86 27.63
CA SER A 337 -37.04 -5.35 27.67
C SER A 337 -35.76 -6.15 27.40
N ASN A 338 -34.62 -5.51 27.13
CA ASN A 338 -33.32 -6.16 26.98
C ASN A 338 -32.40 -5.70 28.13
N GLN A 339 -32.14 -6.58 29.09
CA GLN A 339 -31.14 -6.37 30.15
C GLN A 339 -29.76 -6.09 29.53
N MET A 340 -29.35 -4.82 29.47
CA MET A 340 -28.03 -4.40 28.97
C MET A 340 -27.15 -3.92 30.12
N CYS A 341 -25.83 -4.13 29.98
CA CYS A 341 -24.86 -3.60 30.93
C CYS A 341 -24.32 -2.25 30.46
N TYR A 342 -23.70 -1.49 31.36
CA TYR A 342 -23.21 -0.14 31.06
C TYR A 342 -22.19 -0.13 29.92
N ILE A 343 -21.32 -1.14 29.83
CA ILE A 343 -20.34 -1.19 28.75
C ILE A 343 -20.99 -1.41 27.38
N SER A 344 -22.06 -2.21 27.28
CA SER A 344 -22.84 -2.37 26.04
C SER A 344 -23.47 -1.05 25.61
N LEU A 345 -24.01 -0.29 26.57
CA LEU A 345 -24.56 1.04 26.31
C LEU A 345 -23.47 1.99 25.81
N MET A 346 -22.31 2.03 26.45
CA MET A 346 -21.18 2.85 26.00
C MET A 346 -20.73 2.50 24.58
N ILE A 347 -20.68 1.22 24.22
CA ILE A 347 -20.31 0.75 22.88
C ILE A 347 -21.35 1.18 21.83
N LEU A 348 -22.65 0.97 22.10
CA LEU A 348 -23.74 1.29 21.16
C LEU A 348 -24.00 2.79 21.01
N TRP A 349 -23.55 3.60 21.96
CA TRP A 349 -23.73 5.05 21.90
C TRP A 349 -22.54 5.79 21.29
N ASP A 350 -21.40 5.11 21.07
CA ASP A 350 -20.15 5.72 20.61
C ASP A 350 -20.36 6.66 19.41
N ALA A 351 -21.04 6.19 18.36
CA ALA A 351 -21.29 6.97 17.14
C ALA A 351 -22.05 8.30 17.40
N LYS A 352 -22.90 8.37 18.43
CA LYS A 352 -23.67 9.58 18.77
C LYS A 352 -22.90 10.57 19.66
N LEU A 353 -21.89 10.09 20.39
CA LEU A 353 -21.23 10.87 21.43
C LEU A 353 -20.16 11.81 20.88
N PRO A 354 -20.03 13.07 21.33
CA PRO A 354 -19.04 14.05 20.85
C PRO A 354 -17.58 13.60 21.06
N LYS A 355 -16.65 14.12 20.24
CA LYS A 355 -15.20 13.77 20.24
C LYS A 355 -14.57 13.79 21.64
N GLY A 356 -14.87 14.79 22.46
CA GLY A 356 -14.39 14.88 23.84
C GLY A 356 -14.87 13.73 24.73
N VAL A 357 -16.14 13.32 24.60
CA VAL A 357 -16.71 12.19 25.37
C VAL A 357 -16.10 10.87 24.94
N ARG A 358 -15.98 10.62 23.62
CA ARG A 358 -15.37 9.39 23.11
C ARG A 358 -13.95 9.18 23.65
N LYS A 359 -13.13 10.24 23.68
CA LYS A 359 -11.77 10.20 24.26
C LYS A 359 -11.78 9.75 25.73
N VAL A 360 -12.69 10.30 26.54
CA VAL A 360 -12.80 9.92 27.97
C VAL A 360 -13.23 8.47 28.13
N LEU A 361 -14.24 8.02 27.37
CA LEU A 361 -14.72 6.64 27.40
C LEU A 361 -13.67 5.64 26.90
N HIS A 362 -12.97 5.94 25.81
CA HIS A 362 -11.85 5.13 25.32
C HIS A 362 -10.76 4.99 26.38
N ASN A 363 -10.36 6.09 27.00
CA ASN A 363 -9.37 6.06 28.07
C ASN A 363 -9.85 5.22 29.26
N LEU A 364 -11.15 5.27 29.61
CA LEU A 364 -11.71 4.42 30.66
C LEU A 364 -11.60 2.94 30.27
N ILE A 365 -11.92 2.56 29.03
CA ILE A 365 -11.78 1.18 28.53
C ILE A 365 -10.32 0.71 28.59
N PHE A 366 -9.38 1.53 28.10
CA PHE A 366 -7.95 1.21 28.11
C PHE A 366 -7.38 1.09 29.52
N SER A 367 -7.73 2.02 30.41
CA SER A 367 -7.22 2.06 31.79
C SER A 367 -7.89 1.07 32.73
N SER A 368 -9.00 0.43 32.32
CA SER A 368 -9.70 -0.61 33.09
C SER A 368 -9.63 -1.98 32.42
N PHE A 369 -10.54 -2.27 31.49
CA PHE A 369 -10.75 -3.58 30.87
C PHE A 369 -9.47 -4.15 30.23
N PHE A 370 -8.59 -3.31 29.67
CA PHE A 370 -7.42 -3.80 28.93
C PHE A 370 -6.16 -4.02 29.78
N MET A 371 -6.22 -3.62 31.05
CA MET A 371 -5.12 -3.83 31.99
C MET A 371 -5.12 -5.24 32.60
N GLU A 372 -6.23 -5.98 32.46
CA GLU A 372 -6.41 -7.32 33.04
C GLU A 372 -7.06 -8.27 32.02
N MET A 373 -6.42 -9.41 31.76
CA MET A 373 -6.85 -10.33 30.69
C MET A 373 -8.26 -10.90 30.88
N GLU A 374 -8.69 -11.12 32.12
CA GLU A 374 -10.04 -11.61 32.42
C GLU A 374 -11.12 -10.62 31.97
N TYR A 375 -10.96 -9.33 32.29
CA TYR A 375 -11.90 -8.29 31.89
C TYR A 375 -11.76 -7.94 30.41
N LYS A 376 -10.56 -7.98 29.84
CA LYS A 376 -10.33 -7.82 28.39
C LYS A 376 -11.14 -8.87 27.60
N LYS A 377 -11.16 -10.12 28.10
CA LYS A 377 -12.00 -11.20 27.54
C LYS A 377 -13.49 -10.89 27.64
N LEU A 378 -13.99 -10.40 28.78
CA LEU A 378 -15.41 -10.07 28.95
C LEU A 378 -15.84 -8.91 28.05
N PHE A 379 -15.01 -7.86 27.95
CA PHE A 379 -15.21 -6.77 26.99
C PHE A 379 -15.27 -7.28 25.56
N ALA A 380 -14.32 -8.14 25.16
CA ALA A 380 -14.26 -8.69 23.82
C ALA A 380 -15.53 -9.45 23.42
N ILE A 381 -16.13 -10.21 24.35
CA ILE A 381 -17.39 -10.92 24.12
C ILE A 381 -18.53 -9.93 23.88
N GLU A 382 -18.65 -8.89 24.73
CA GLU A 382 -19.71 -7.90 24.60
C GLU A 382 -19.54 -7.02 23.34
N PHE A 383 -18.29 -6.71 22.98
CA PHE A 383 -17.96 -6.01 21.73
C PHE A 383 -18.39 -6.82 20.50
N VAL A 384 -18.07 -8.12 20.44
CA VAL A 384 -18.46 -8.98 19.30
C VAL A 384 -19.97 -9.14 19.21
N LYS A 385 -20.67 -9.24 20.34
CA LYS A 385 -22.14 -9.33 20.40
C LYS A 385 -22.82 -8.13 19.76
N HIS A 386 -22.25 -6.93 19.89
CA HIS A 386 -22.79 -5.68 19.34
C HIS A 386 -22.09 -5.21 18.05
N TYR A 387 -21.06 -5.92 17.58
CA TYR A 387 -20.20 -5.54 16.46
C TYR A 387 -20.99 -5.12 15.22
N LYS A 388 -21.98 -5.92 14.83
CA LYS A 388 -22.80 -5.68 13.65
C LYS A 388 -23.55 -4.35 13.68
N GLN A 389 -24.09 -3.99 14.84
CA GLN A 389 -24.82 -2.73 15.00
C GLN A 389 -23.86 -1.55 15.08
N VAL A 390 -22.76 -1.69 15.83
CA VAL A 390 -21.71 -0.67 15.95
C VAL A 390 -21.12 -0.32 14.58
N GLN A 391 -20.82 -1.31 13.75
CA GLN A 391 -20.28 -1.07 12.41
C GLN A 391 -21.29 -0.36 11.50
N LYS A 392 -22.59 -0.71 11.58
CA LYS A 392 -23.63 0.00 10.82
C LYS A 392 -23.74 1.46 11.23
N GLU A 393 -23.77 1.74 12.53
CA GLU A 393 -23.81 3.11 13.04
C GLU A 393 -22.54 3.88 12.66
N TYR A 394 -21.38 3.20 12.64
CA TYR A 394 -20.14 3.78 12.15
C TYR A 394 -20.15 4.10 10.63
N MET A 395 -20.94 3.39 9.81
CA MET A 395 -21.08 3.74 8.39
C MET A 395 -21.71 5.11 8.17
N ASP A 396 -22.57 5.54 9.09
CA ASP A 396 -23.29 6.82 9.06
C ASP A 396 -22.66 7.90 9.97
N ASP A 397 -21.65 7.53 10.77
CA ASP A 397 -20.89 8.42 11.67
C ASP A 397 -20.15 9.48 10.86
N ASP A 398 -19.91 10.67 11.40
CA ASP A 398 -19.25 11.77 10.69
C ASP A 398 -17.78 11.97 11.11
N ARG A 399 -17.19 11.00 11.83
CA ARG A 399 -15.90 11.18 12.48
C ARG A 399 -14.84 10.12 12.21
N ASP A 400 -13.60 10.51 12.48
CA ASP A 400 -12.40 9.68 12.39
C ASP A 400 -12.51 8.35 13.15
N ARG A 401 -12.05 7.26 12.51
CA ARG A 401 -12.02 5.92 13.11
C ARG A 401 -11.23 5.88 14.42
N ASN A 402 -10.15 6.65 14.52
CA ASN A 402 -9.19 6.57 15.65
C ASN A 402 -9.79 6.95 17.01
N ILE A 403 -10.94 7.61 17.00
CA ILE A 403 -11.70 7.98 18.20
C ILE A 403 -13.02 7.21 18.32
N SER A 404 -13.30 6.27 17.41
CA SER A 404 -14.47 5.39 17.46
C SER A 404 -14.10 4.06 18.12
N VAL A 405 -15.05 3.50 18.86
CA VAL A 405 -14.93 2.17 19.47
C VAL A 405 -14.61 1.08 18.43
N THR A 406 -14.90 1.31 17.14
CA THR A 406 -14.51 0.41 16.03
C THR A 406 -12.99 0.29 15.83
N ALA A 407 -12.19 1.25 16.28
CA ALA A 407 -10.73 1.14 16.26
C ALA A 407 -10.19 0.17 17.33
N ILE A 408 -10.99 -0.13 18.37
CA ILE A 408 -10.59 -1.04 19.45
C ILE A 408 -10.45 -2.49 18.96
N SER A 409 -11.04 -2.83 17.81
CA SER A 409 -10.93 -4.16 17.19
C SER A 409 -9.48 -4.65 17.07
N VAL A 410 -8.53 -3.75 16.74
CA VAL A 410 -7.11 -4.10 16.64
C VAL A 410 -6.52 -4.57 17.97
N GLN A 411 -7.05 -4.12 19.10
CA GLN A 411 -6.54 -4.45 20.44
C GLN A 411 -7.14 -5.76 21.00
N VAL A 412 -8.17 -6.26 20.33
CA VAL A 412 -8.92 -7.47 20.71
C VAL A 412 -8.63 -8.61 19.74
N PHE A 413 -8.72 -8.34 18.43
CA PHE A 413 -8.64 -9.37 17.39
C PHE A 413 -7.21 -9.80 17.04
N THR A 414 -6.19 -9.02 17.40
CA THR A 414 -4.78 -9.42 17.19
C THR A 414 -4.25 -10.30 18.32
N VAL A 415 -4.89 -10.28 19.50
CA VAL A 415 -4.47 -11.09 20.66
C VAL A 415 -4.75 -12.56 20.39
N PRO A 416 -3.74 -13.43 20.22
CA PRO A 416 -3.90 -14.81 19.78
C PRO A 416 -4.89 -15.64 20.60
N THR A 417 -4.83 -15.56 21.94
CA THR A 417 -5.74 -16.32 22.82
C THR A 417 -7.18 -15.85 22.71
N LEU A 418 -7.41 -14.53 22.68
CA LEU A 418 -8.74 -13.94 22.54
C LEU A 418 -9.32 -14.20 21.15
N ALA A 419 -8.54 -14.00 20.08
CA ALA A 419 -8.97 -14.25 18.72
C ALA A 419 -9.48 -15.69 18.56
N ARG A 420 -8.72 -16.67 19.06
CA ARG A 420 -9.12 -18.08 19.05
C ARG A 420 -10.42 -18.32 19.82
N MET A 421 -10.52 -17.79 21.03
CA MET A 421 -11.72 -17.90 21.86
C MET A 421 -12.93 -17.28 21.16
N LEU A 422 -12.80 -16.10 20.55
CA LEU A 422 -13.89 -15.42 19.85
C LEU A 422 -14.36 -16.20 18.61
N ILE A 423 -13.45 -16.90 17.92
CA ILE A 423 -13.84 -17.78 16.81
C ILE A 423 -14.63 -18.98 17.34
N GLU A 424 -14.12 -19.65 18.38
CA GLU A 424 -14.75 -20.85 18.95
C GLU A 424 -16.11 -20.54 19.62
N ASP A 425 -16.14 -19.47 20.43
CA ASP A 425 -17.27 -19.14 21.31
C ASP A 425 -18.28 -18.19 20.68
N GLN A 426 -17.83 -17.20 19.92
CA GLN A 426 -18.67 -16.11 19.40
C GLN A 426 -18.85 -16.15 17.87
N ASN A 427 -18.24 -17.12 17.18
CA ASN A 427 -18.30 -17.26 15.71
C ASN A 427 -17.89 -15.97 14.96
N VAL A 428 -16.90 -15.25 15.50
CA VAL A 428 -16.60 -13.87 15.09
C VAL A 428 -16.28 -13.71 13.59
N ILE A 429 -15.69 -14.71 12.92
CA ILE A 429 -15.44 -14.64 11.46
C ILE A 429 -16.77 -14.52 10.70
N THR A 430 -17.78 -15.31 11.10
CA THR A 430 -19.12 -15.24 10.52
C THR A 430 -19.76 -13.89 10.81
N VAL A 431 -19.64 -13.38 12.04
CA VAL A 431 -20.16 -12.06 12.44
C VAL A 431 -19.58 -10.94 11.58
N ILE A 432 -18.25 -10.91 11.39
CA ILE A 432 -17.56 -9.89 10.58
C ILE A 432 -17.98 -10.00 9.10
N THR A 433 -18.00 -11.22 8.55
CA THR A 433 -18.35 -11.44 7.13
C THR A 433 -19.80 -11.14 6.81
N GLU A 434 -20.74 -11.48 7.70
CA GLU A 434 -22.15 -11.10 7.56
C GLU A 434 -22.35 -9.59 7.72
N THR A 435 -21.59 -8.93 8.60
CA THR A 435 -21.61 -7.47 8.72
C THR A 435 -21.17 -6.80 7.42
N LEU A 436 -20.13 -7.31 6.78
CA LEU A 436 -19.67 -6.84 5.47
C LEU A 436 -20.77 -6.95 4.38
N LEU A 437 -21.52 -8.06 4.37
CA LEU A 437 -22.61 -8.27 3.42
C LEU A 437 -23.81 -7.33 3.66
N GLU A 438 -24.01 -6.88 4.89
CA GLU A 438 -25.11 -5.98 5.24
C GLU A 438 -24.81 -4.49 5.05
N VAL A 439 -23.53 -4.09 5.00
CA VAL A 439 -23.14 -2.71 4.69
C VAL A 439 -22.94 -2.48 3.19
N LEU A 440 -22.79 -3.55 2.39
CA LEU A 440 -22.61 -3.51 0.94
C LEU A 440 -23.84 -3.76 0.05
N PRO A 441 -25.10 -3.95 0.53
CA PRO A 441 -26.19 -4.39 -0.35
C PRO A 441 -26.59 -3.35 -1.39
N GLU A 442 -26.31 -2.06 -1.14
CA GLU A 442 -26.55 -0.98 -2.11
C GLU A 442 -25.65 -1.07 -3.35
N TYR A 443 -24.53 -1.80 -3.24
CA TYR A 443 -23.61 -2.05 -4.34
C TYR A 443 -23.89 -3.39 -5.04
N LEU A 444 -24.96 -4.12 -4.70
CA LEU A 444 -25.28 -5.36 -5.39
C LEU A 444 -26.19 -5.08 -6.60
N ASP A 445 -25.81 -5.62 -7.75
CA ASP A 445 -26.63 -5.60 -8.96
C ASP A 445 -27.68 -6.73 -8.98
N THR A 446 -28.43 -6.83 -10.08
CA THR A 446 -29.48 -7.84 -10.27
C THR A 446 -28.99 -9.28 -10.25
N ASP A 447 -27.70 -9.51 -10.53
CA ASP A 447 -27.06 -10.82 -10.54
C ASP A 447 -26.33 -11.12 -9.21
N ASN A 448 -26.56 -10.30 -8.18
CA ASN A 448 -25.86 -10.31 -6.89
C ASN A 448 -24.34 -10.13 -7.05
N LYS A 449 -23.90 -9.34 -8.02
CA LYS A 449 -22.49 -8.93 -8.19
C LYS A 449 -22.29 -7.52 -7.72
N PHE A 450 -21.10 -7.22 -7.22
CA PHE A 450 -20.80 -5.85 -6.82
C PHE A 450 -20.71 -4.92 -8.04
N ASN A 451 -21.31 -3.74 -7.92
CA ASN A 451 -21.22 -2.65 -8.87
C ASN A 451 -21.07 -1.35 -8.07
N PHE A 452 -19.99 -0.61 -8.33
CA PHE A 452 -19.63 0.56 -7.52
C PHE A 452 -19.91 1.88 -8.22
N GLN A 453 -20.81 1.90 -9.21
CA GLN A 453 -21.18 3.12 -9.91
C GLN A 453 -21.76 4.17 -8.94
N GLY A 454 -21.12 5.35 -8.88
CA GLY A 454 -21.51 6.45 -8.00
C GLY A 454 -21.23 6.22 -6.51
N TYR A 455 -20.26 5.36 -6.17
CA TYR A 455 -19.90 5.10 -4.77
C TYR A 455 -19.38 6.35 -4.04
N SER A 456 -19.59 6.39 -2.73
CA SER A 456 -18.99 7.39 -1.85
C SER A 456 -17.63 6.89 -1.35
N GLN A 457 -16.56 7.62 -1.66
CA GLN A 457 -15.21 7.32 -1.19
C GLN A 457 -15.14 7.25 0.35
N ASP A 458 -15.80 8.17 1.06
CA ASP A 458 -15.80 8.19 2.54
C ASP A 458 -16.46 6.93 3.11
N ARG A 459 -17.65 6.59 2.60
CA ARG A 459 -18.39 5.40 3.05
C ARG A 459 -17.61 4.14 2.74
N PHE A 460 -16.97 4.07 1.57
CA PHE A 460 -16.20 2.91 1.17
C PHE A 460 -14.89 2.76 1.97
N CYS A 461 -14.25 3.86 2.36
CA CYS A 461 -13.13 3.86 3.31
C CYS A 461 -13.50 3.20 4.65
N ARG A 462 -14.75 3.37 5.11
CA ARG A 462 -15.26 2.72 6.34
C ARG A 462 -15.46 1.22 6.17
N VAL A 463 -15.87 0.76 4.98
CA VAL A 463 -15.94 -0.69 4.67
C VAL A 463 -14.57 -1.37 4.85
N TYR A 464 -13.48 -0.68 4.51
CA TYR A 464 -12.14 -1.22 4.70
C TYR A 464 -11.82 -1.52 6.16
N ALA A 465 -12.42 -0.81 7.11
CA ALA A 465 -12.25 -1.09 8.54
C ALA A 465 -12.69 -2.52 8.88
N ILE A 466 -13.82 -2.97 8.32
CA ILE A 466 -14.38 -4.31 8.54
C ILE A 466 -13.49 -5.38 7.89
N ILE A 467 -12.96 -5.11 6.68
CA ILE A 467 -12.02 -6.02 6.01
C ILE A 467 -10.70 -6.13 6.81
N CYS A 468 -10.21 -5.03 7.37
CA CYS A 468 -9.05 -5.01 8.25
C CYS A 468 -9.31 -5.79 9.55
N ASP A 469 -10.52 -5.73 10.11
CA ASP A 469 -10.87 -6.51 11.30
C ASP A 469 -10.84 -8.02 11.01
N LEU A 470 -11.27 -8.44 9.81
CA LEU A 470 -11.13 -9.81 9.35
C LEU A 470 -9.65 -10.21 9.15
N LYS A 471 -8.78 -9.29 8.72
CA LYS A 471 -7.34 -9.52 8.69
C LYS A 471 -6.80 -9.74 10.11
N TYR A 472 -7.16 -8.89 11.07
CA TYR A 472 -6.67 -8.98 12.44
C TYR A 472 -7.03 -10.32 13.09
N ILE A 473 -8.28 -10.77 12.97
CA ILE A 473 -8.70 -12.05 13.58
C ILE A 473 -7.97 -13.28 12.98
N LEU A 474 -7.49 -13.16 11.74
CA LEU A 474 -6.80 -14.25 11.03
C LEU A 474 -5.27 -14.19 11.14
N ILE A 475 -4.69 -13.16 11.77
CA ILE A 475 -3.22 -12.99 11.78
C ILE A 475 -2.51 -14.11 12.55
N SER A 476 -3.18 -14.68 13.56
CA SER A 476 -2.65 -15.73 14.43
C SER A 476 -3.04 -17.13 13.93
N ILE A 477 -2.22 -17.71 13.06
CA ILE A 477 -2.45 -19.05 12.49
C ILE A 477 -2.44 -20.13 13.61
N PRO A 478 -3.48 -20.99 13.71
CA PRO A 478 -3.56 -22.00 14.75
C PRO A 478 -2.46 -23.06 14.63
N THR A 479 -1.73 -23.30 15.71
CA THR A 479 -0.80 -24.43 15.83
C THR A 479 -1.51 -25.74 16.17
N SER A 480 -2.69 -25.66 16.78
CA SER A 480 -3.54 -26.79 17.15
C SER A 480 -5.00 -26.53 16.76
N TRP A 481 -5.77 -27.58 16.48
CA TRP A 481 -7.16 -27.47 16.03
C TRP A 481 -8.11 -28.24 16.96
N SER A 482 -9.02 -27.52 17.62
CA SER A 482 -10.14 -28.12 18.37
C SER A 482 -11.29 -28.42 17.41
N GLU A 483 -12.17 -29.38 17.73
CA GLU A 483 -13.32 -29.68 16.86
C GLU A 483 -14.27 -28.47 16.71
N ARG A 484 -14.41 -27.68 17.78
CA ARG A 484 -15.20 -26.45 17.76
C ARG A 484 -14.59 -25.39 16.84
N LEU A 485 -13.27 -25.19 16.90
CA LEU A 485 -12.56 -24.26 16.01
C LEU A 485 -12.71 -24.67 14.54
N LYS A 486 -12.56 -25.97 14.25
CA LYS A 486 -12.74 -26.50 12.88
C LYS A 486 -14.11 -26.14 12.32
N VAL A 487 -15.18 -26.41 13.09
CA VAL A 487 -16.56 -26.13 12.67
C VAL A 487 -16.78 -24.64 12.46
N LYS A 488 -16.39 -23.80 13.44
CA LYS A 488 -16.63 -22.36 13.40
C LYS A 488 -15.82 -21.64 12.33
N PHE A 489 -14.56 -22.04 12.12
CA PHE A 489 -13.75 -21.55 11.01
C PHE A 489 -14.40 -21.89 9.66
N LEU A 490 -14.88 -23.13 9.47
CA LEU A 490 -15.52 -23.53 8.20
C LEU A 490 -16.86 -22.84 7.96
N GLU A 491 -17.63 -22.52 9.01
CA GLU A 491 -18.83 -21.68 8.91
C GLU A 491 -18.48 -20.28 8.40
N GLY A 492 -17.52 -19.62 9.06
CA GLY A 492 -17.04 -18.30 8.66
C GLY A 492 -16.42 -18.28 7.27
N PHE A 493 -15.66 -19.33 6.91
CA PHE A 493 -15.09 -19.49 5.58
C PHE A 493 -16.18 -19.59 4.51
N LYS A 494 -17.28 -20.32 4.75
CA LYS A 494 -18.41 -20.38 3.80
C LYS A 494 -19.10 -19.03 3.63
N SER A 495 -19.28 -18.28 4.72
CA SER A 495 -19.80 -16.91 4.66
C SER A 495 -18.86 -16.00 3.85
N PHE A 496 -17.55 -16.13 4.05
CA PHE A 496 -16.55 -15.42 3.24
C PHE A 496 -16.57 -15.81 1.77
N LEU A 497 -16.77 -17.09 1.43
CA LEU A 497 -16.94 -17.53 0.04
C LEU A 497 -18.15 -16.88 -0.64
N TYR A 498 -19.20 -16.56 0.11
CA TYR A 498 -20.35 -15.82 -0.42
C TYR A 498 -19.95 -14.39 -0.81
N VAL A 499 -19.20 -13.66 0.04
CA VAL A 499 -18.62 -12.35 -0.32
C VAL A 499 -17.81 -12.44 -1.60
N LEU A 500 -16.92 -13.44 -1.70
CA LEU A 500 -16.11 -13.65 -2.91
C LEU A 500 -16.95 -14.03 -4.13
N SER A 501 -18.08 -14.71 -3.94
CA SER A 501 -19.00 -15.03 -5.03
C SER A 501 -19.69 -13.78 -5.59
N CYS A 502 -19.99 -12.78 -4.75
CA CYS A 502 -20.47 -11.47 -5.20
C CYS A 502 -19.38 -10.69 -5.96
N MET A 503 -18.11 -10.87 -5.58
CA MET A 503 -16.98 -10.27 -6.30
C MET A 503 -16.60 -11.02 -7.59
N GLN A 504 -16.89 -12.32 -7.69
CA GLN A 504 -16.50 -13.15 -8.83
C GLN A 504 -17.23 -12.69 -10.10
N GLY A 505 -16.51 -12.03 -10.99
CA GLY A 505 -17.06 -11.49 -12.23
C GLY A 505 -17.74 -10.13 -12.09
N MET A 506 -17.51 -9.41 -10.99
CA MET A 506 -18.05 -8.06 -10.76
C MET A 506 -17.47 -7.03 -11.75
N GLU A 507 -18.14 -5.90 -11.97
CA GLU A 507 -17.67 -4.83 -12.88
C GLU A 507 -17.30 -5.36 -14.29
N ALA A 508 -18.14 -6.23 -14.87
CA ALA A 508 -17.88 -6.81 -16.18
C ALA A 508 -17.95 -5.75 -17.29
N ILE A 509 -16.89 -5.66 -18.10
CA ILE A 509 -16.76 -4.68 -19.18
C ILE A 509 -17.05 -5.32 -20.54
N SER A 510 -17.66 -4.54 -21.43
CA SER A 510 -17.92 -4.91 -22.83
C SER A 510 -17.10 -4.05 -23.80
N ARG A 511 -16.65 -4.63 -24.89
CA ARG A 511 -15.81 -3.93 -25.88
C ARG A 511 -16.64 -2.92 -26.69
N MET A 512 -16.17 -1.68 -26.77
CA MET A 512 -16.83 -0.62 -27.54
C MET A 512 -16.33 -0.60 -29.00
N VAL A 513 -17.26 -0.81 -29.94
CA VAL A 513 -16.99 -0.86 -31.40
C VAL A 513 -17.55 0.38 -32.14
N GLY A 514 -18.25 1.28 -31.43
CA GLY A 514 -18.92 2.49 -31.93
C GLY A 514 -18.28 3.80 -31.45
N GLN A 515 -19.07 4.73 -30.91
CA GLN A 515 -18.59 5.98 -30.32
C GLN A 515 -17.68 5.73 -29.10
N HIS A 516 -16.78 6.68 -28.82
CA HIS A 516 -15.90 6.62 -27.65
C HIS A 516 -16.73 6.80 -26.37
N VAL A 517 -16.31 6.16 -25.27
CA VAL A 517 -16.93 6.35 -23.96
C VAL A 517 -16.60 7.76 -23.46
N GLU A 518 -17.63 8.57 -23.17
CA GLU A 518 -17.47 9.96 -22.70
C GLU A 518 -17.34 10.06 -21.17
N MET A 519 -17.74 9.03 -20.42
CA MET A 519 -17.73 8.97 -18.95
C MET A 519 -16.93 7.75 -18.48
N ASP A 520 -15.87 7.96 -17.70
CA ASP A 520 -15.11 6.87 -17.08
C ASP A 520 -15.99 6.10 -16.08
N SER A 521 -15.81 4.77 -15.99
CA SER A 521 -16.48 3.94 -14.98
C SER A 521 -15.77 4.05 -13.63
N ASP A 522 -16.46 3.88 -12.52
CA ASP A 522 -15.89 3.94 -11.15
C ASP A 522 -15.16 2.64 -10.76
N TRP A 523 -14.11 2.28 -11.51
CA TRP A 523 -13.38 1.00 -11.36
C TRP A 523 -12.44 0.98 -10.15
N GLU A 524 -12.09 2.15 -9.58
CA GLU A 524 -11.11 2.26 -8.50
C GLU A 524 -11.56 1.53 -7.23
N ALA A 525 -12.84 1.61 -6.88
CA ALA A 525 -13.42 0.94 -5.70
C ALA A 525 -13.21 -0.58 -5.75
N ALA A 526 -13.46 -1.18 -6.92
CA ALA A 526 -13.32 -2.61 -7.14
C ALA A 526 -11.86 -3.10 -6.97
N ILE A 527 -10.89 -2.34 -7.49
CA ILE A 527 -9.46 -2.62 -7.30
C ILE A 527 -9.05 -2.39 -5.84
N ALA A 528 -9.53 -1.32 -5.21
CA ALA A 528 -9.19 -1.02 -3.83
C ALA A 528 -9.71 -2.10 -2.87
N MET A 529 -10.94 -2.61 -3.07
CA MET A 529 -11.48 -3.75 -2.32
C MET A 529 -10.61 -5.01 -2.49
N GLN A 530 -10.19 -5.31 -3.73
CA GLN A 530 -9.29 -6.43 -4.02
C GLN A 530 -7.94 -6.28 -3.29
N MET A 531 -7.38 -5.08 -3.26
CA MET A 531 -6.13 -4.78 -2.55
C MET A 531 -6.26 -5.00 -1.04
N GLN A 532 -7.37 -4.57 -0.43
CA GLN A 532 -7.60 -4.80 1.00
C GLN A 532 -7.76 -6.29 1.33
N LEU A 533 -8.39 -7.05 0.44
CA LEU A 533 -8.60 -8.50 0.64
C LEU A 533 -7.37 -9.36 0.40
N LYS A 534 -6.30 -8.85 -0.25
CA LYS A 534 -5.07 -9.59 -0.53
C LYS A 534 -4.56 -10.34 0.70
N ASN A 535 -4.39 -9.64 1.82
CA ASN A 535 -3.84 -10.23 3.04
C ASN A 535 -4.79 -11.27 3.66
N VAL A 536 -6.09 -11.00 3.63
CA VAL A 536 -7.12 -11.93 4.12
C VAL A 536 -7.09 -13.23 3.31
N LEU A 537 -6.99 -13.15 1.97
CA LEU A 537 -6.90 -14.31 1.09
C LEU A 537 -5.64 -15.14 1.37
N MET A 538 -4.49 -14.50 1.59
CA MET A 538 -3.25 -15.19 1.95
C MET A 538 -3.38 -15.90 3.31
N LEU A 539 -3.84 -15.20 4.35
CA LEU A 539 -4.02 -15.76 5.69
C LEU A 539 -5.00 -16.93 5.69
N ILE A 540 -6.12 -16.84 4.96
CA ILE A 540 -7.07 -17.95 4.83
C ILE A 540 -6.41 -19.18 4.18
N GLN A 541 -5.60 -18.98 3.13
CA GLN A 541 -4.85 -20.07 2.50
C GLN A 541 -3.88 -20.73 3.50
N GLU A 542 -3.19 -19.95 4.34
CA GLU A 542 -2.27 -20.46 5.36
C GLU A 542 -2.99 -21.19 6.50
N TRP A 543 -4.12 -20.65 6.98
CA TRP A 543 -4.99 -21.32 7.95
C TRP A 543 -5.47 -22.67 7.43
N CYS A 544 -5.95 -22.72 6.19
CA CYS A 544 -6.34 -23.97 5.57
C CYS A 544 -5.14 -24.91 5.45
N GLY A 545 -3.98 -24.42 5.00
CA GLY A 545 -2.74 -25.19 4.87
C GLY A 545 -2.19 -25.77 6.18
N SER A 546 -2.55 -25.20 7.34
CA SER A 546 -2.11 -25.67 8.65
C SER A 546 -2.73 -27.02 9.07
N ASN A 547 -3.85 -27.43 8.45
CA ASN A 547 -4.54 -28.67 8.76
C ASN A 547 -5.14 -29.33 7.52
N GLU A 548 -4.72 -30.57 7.21
CA GLU A 548 -5.12 -31.30 6.01
C GLU A 548 -6.64 -31.50 5.87
N GLU A 549 -7.35 -31.77 6.98
CA GLU A 549 -8.80 -32.00 6.97
C GLU A 549 -9.55 -30.70 6.63
N ILE A 550 -9.14 -29.59 7.25
CA ILE A 550 -9.69 -28.26 6.97
C ILE A 550 -9.40 -27.86 5.53
N LEU A 551 -8.16 -28.05 5.06
CA LEU A 551 -7.77 -27.75 3.69
C LEU A 551 -8.67 -28.47 2.68
N MET A 552 -8.93 -29.76 2.87
CA MET A 552 -9.77 -30.54 1.97
C MET A 552 -11.23 -30.08 2.00
N LYS A 553 -11.79 -29.82 3.19
CA LYS A 553 -13.17 -29.31 3.34
C LYS A 553 -13.33 -27.92 2.74
N ALA A 554 -12.37 -27.03 2.97
CA ALA A 554 -12.34 -25.67 2.42
C ALA A 554 -12.18 -25.70 0.89
N TYR A 555 -11.28 -26.53 0.36
CA TYR A 555 -11.10 -26.72 -1.09
C TYR A 555 -12.40 -27.19 -1.75
N LYS A 556 -13.07 -28.18 -1.17
CA LYS A 556 -14.35 -28.70 -1.67
C LYS A 556 -15.45 -27.63 -1.67
N ALA A 557 -15.58 -26.88 -0.58
CA ALA A 557 -16.55 -25.78 -0.50
C ALA A 557 -16.27 -24.70 -1.56
N CYS A 558 -15.01 -24.27 -1.68
CA CYS A 558 -14.60 -23.27 -2.67
C CYS A 558 -14.83 -23.76 -4.11
N HIS A 559 -14.47 -25.02 -4.42
CA HIS A 559 -14.71 -25.65 -5.72
C HIS A 559 -16.20 -25.64 -6.09
N GLN A 560 -17.07 -26.02 -5.16
CA GLN A 560 -18.52 -25.99 -5.38
C GLN A 560 -19.02 -24.57 -5.67
N THR A 561 -18.58 -23.56 -4.89
CA THR A 561 -18.98 -22.17 -5.11
C THR A 561 -18.48 -21.62 -6.46
N VAL A 562 -17.27 -21.99 -6.90
CA VAL A 562 -16.75 -21.63 -8.23
C VAL A 562 -17.64 -22.19 -9.32
N LEU A 563 -17.99 -23.48 -9.26
CA LEU A 563 -18.84 -24.10 -10.28
C LEU A 563 -20.26 -23.50 -10.32
N GLN A 564 -20.82 -23.17 -9.15
CA GLN A 564 -22.11 -22.47 -9.07
C GLN A 564 -22.06 -21.09 -9.75
N SER A 565 -20.95 -20.37 -9.56
CA SER A 565 -20.73 -19.06 -10.20
C SER A 565 -20.53 -19.16 -11.72
N SER A 566 -19.86 -20.22 -12.19
CA SER A 566 -19.60 -20.47 -13.63
C SER A 566 -20.82 -20.95 -14.42
N ASN A 567 -21.79 -21.61 -13.77
CA ASN A 567 -22.93 -22.23 -14.45
C ASN A 567 -24.03 -21.25 -14.90
N ALA A 568 -24.05 -20.03 -14.37
CA ALA A 568 -25.10 -19.03 -14.65
C ALA A 568 -25.17 -18.57 -16.11
N THR A 569 -24.11 -18.77 -16.92
CA THR A 569 -24.00 -18.24 -18.29
C THR A 569 -24.00 -19.32 -19.39
N SER A 570 -24.40 -20.56 -19.09
CA SER A 570 -24.29 -21.67 -20.05
C SER A 570 -25.39 -21.65 -21.14
N SER A 571 -25.04 -21.18 -22.35
CA SER A 571 -25.82 -21.40 -23.57
C SER A 571 -25.94 -22.90 -23.87
N LEU A 572 -27.13 -23.37 -24.26
CA LEU A 572 -27.37 -24.77 -24.69
C LEU A 572 -26.56 -25.18 -25.93
N GLN A 573 -26.09 -24.21 -26.72
CA GLN A 573 -25.39 -24.48 -27.97
C GLN A 573 -23.87 -24.50 -27.76
N LYS A 574 -23.23 -25.65 -28.00
CA LYS A 574 -21.76 -25.78 -27.97
C LYS A 574 -21.13 -25.44 -29.32
N SER A 575 -19.99 -24.76 -29.25
CA SER A 575 -19.09 -24.50 -30.37
C SER A 575 -18.04 -25.61 -30.46
N LYS A 576 -17.68 -26.03 -31.69
CA LYS A 576 -16.70 -27.10 -31.93
C LYS A 576 -15.50 -26.54 -32.71
N ILE A 577 -14.31 -26.86 -32.24
CA ILE A 577 -13.04 -26.60 -32.92
C ILE A 577 -12.37 -27.92 -33.28
N ARG A 578 -11.79 -28.03 -34.48
CA ARG A 578 -11.12 -29.24 -34.95
C ARG A 578 -9.78 -28.93 -35.63
N ILE A 579 -8.68 -29.37 -35.02
CA ILE A 579 -7.32 -29.23 -35.56
C ILE A 579 -6.56 -30.55 -35.34
N CYS A 580 -5.76 -30.98 -36.31
CA CYS A 580 -4.95 -32.20 -36.24
C CYS A 580 -5.73 -33.49 -35.91
N GLY A 581 -7.02 -33.57 -36.29
CA GLY A 581 -7.88 -34.71 -35.98
C GLY A 581 -8.48 -34.70 -34.56
N HIS A 582 -8.03 -33.79 -33.69
CA HIS A 582 -8.58 -33.56 -32.36
C HIS A 582 -9.78 -32.62 -32.45
N THR A 583 -10.87 -32.93 -31.76
CA THR A 583 -12.09 -32.11 -31.74
C THR A 583 -12.44 -31.78 -30.29
N TYR A 584 -12.62 -30.49 -30.00
CA TYR A 584 -13.01 -30.03 -28.67
C TYR A 584 -14.31 -29.23 -28.76
N GLU A 585 -15.20 -29.45 -27.79
CA GLU A 585 -16.51 -28.79 -27.71
C GLU A 585 -16.60 -27.95 -26.45
N SER A 586 -16.78 -26.64 -26.60
CA SER A 586 -16.91 -25.71 -25.49
C SER A 586 -18.09 -24.78 -25.66
N HIS A 587 -18.50 -24.12 -24.58
CA HIS A 587 -19.49 -23.06 -24.65
C HIS A 587 -18.93 -21.88 -25.46
N PRO A 588 -19.74 -21.30 -26.37
CA PRO A 588 -19.32 -20.14 -27.15
C PRO A 588 -19.12 -18.95 -26.20
N PHE A 589 -17.91 -18.42 -26.18
CA PHE A 589 -17.56 -17.20 -25.49
C PHE A 589 -16.44 -16.51 -26.27
N ARG A 590 -16.65 -15.25 -26.63
CA ARG A 590 -15.72 -14.41 -27.38
C ARG A 590 -15.42 -13.18 -26.54
N VAL A 591 -14.20 -13.10 -26.02
CA VAL A 591 -13.76 -11.96 -25.21
C VAL A 591 -13.88 -10.64 -25.98
N SER A 592 -13.78 -10.67 -27.31
CA SER A 592 -13.97 -9.46 -28.12
C SER A 592 -15.41 -8.94 -28.21
N MET A 593 -16.40 -9.68 -27.70
CA MET A 593 -17.83 -9.38 -27.84
C MET A 593 -18.59 -9.50 -26.52
N ASP A 594 -18.31 -10.52 -25.73
CA ASP A 594 -19.02 -10.82 -24.48
C ASP A 594 -18.41 -10.05 -23.29
N PRO A 595 -19.20 -9.76 -22.23
CA PRO A 595 -18.71 -9.06 -21.04
C PRO A 595 -17.63 -9.86 -20.29
N VAL A 596 -16.52 -9.22 -19.93
CA VAL A 596 -15.40 -9.85 -19.20
C VAL A 596 -15.02 -9.01 -17.98
N SER A 597 -14.62 -9.67 -16.89
CA SER A 597 -14.13 -9.00 -15.68
C SER A 597 -12.74 -9.50 -15.32
N ILE A 598 -11.92 -8.60 -14.76
CA ILE A 598 -10.60 -8.92 -14.18
C ILE A 598 -10.69 -9.32 -12.70
N HIS A 599 -11.87 -9.18 -12.07
CA HIS A 599 -12.11 -9.42 -10.65
C HIS A 599 -12.57 -10.86 -10.43
N LEU A 600 -11.62 -11.77 -10.17
CA LEU A 600 -11.87 -13.22 -10.07
C LEU A 600 -11.38 -13.83 -8.73
N PRO A 601 -11.65 -13.22 -7.57
CA PRO A 601 -11.02 -13.63 -6.31
C PRO A 601 -11.38 -15.06 -5.89
N LEU A 602 -12.59 -15.54 -6.22
CA LEU A 602 -13.03 -16.89 -5.86
C LEU A 602 -12.26 -17.97 -6.62
N SER A 603 -12.10 -17.81 -7.95
CA SER A 603 -11.27 -18.72 -8.77
C SER A 603 -9.81 -18.70 -8.31
N ARG A 604 -9.29 -17.54 -7.92
CA ARG A 604 -7.90 -17.36 -7.50
C ARG A 604 -7.63 -17.93 -6.11
N LEU A 605 -8.59 -17.83 -5.19
CA LEU A 605 -8.54 -18.55 -3.91
C LEU A 605 -8.49 -20.06 -4.13
N LEU A 606 -9.29 -20.61 -5.05
CA LEU A 606 -9.24 -22.04 -5.39
C LEU A 606 -7.87 -22.47 -5.91
N ALA A 607 -7.24 -21.67 -6.78
CA ALA A 607 -5.87 -21.91 -7.26
C ALA A 607 -4.86 -21.94 -6.11
N GLY A 608 -4.96 -20.99 -5.18
CA GLY A 608 -4.15 -20.93 -3.97
C GLY A 608 -4.30 -22.16 -3.06
N LEU A 609 -5.54 -22.57 -2.80
CA LEU A 609 -5.83 -23.78 -2.02
C LEU A 609 -5.33 -25.06 -2.72
N HIS A 610 -5.39 -25.13 -4.06
CA HIS A 610 -4.85 -26.27 -4.81
C HIS A 610 -3.33 -26.38 -4.68
N ALA A 611 -2.62 -25.24 -4.72
CA ALA A 611 -1.19 -25.20 -4.47
C ALA A 611 -0.85 -25.69 -3.04
N GLN A 612 -1.63 -25.31 -2.04
CA GLN A 612 -1.49 -25.82 -0.66
C GLN A 612 -1.77 -27.33 -0.55
N LEU A 613 -2.78 -27.86 -1.27
CA LEU A 613 -3.05 -29.30 -1.31
C LEU A 613 -1.85 -30.08 -1.86
N SER A 614 -1.20 -29.55 -2.89
CA SER A 614 -0.01 -30.15 -3.47
C SER A 614 1.19 -30.06 -2.51
N LYS A 615 1.42 -28.88 -1.92
CA LYS A 615 2.50 -28.62 -0.95
C LYS A 615 2.43 -29.55 0.28
N THR A 616 1.23 -29.81 0.79
CA THR A 616 1.00 -30.66 1.97
C THR A 616 0.93 -32.15 1.64
N GLY A 617 0.89 -32.55 0.36
CA GLY A 617 0.67 -33.92 -0.08
C GLY A 617 -0.80 -34.39 0.00
N ALA A 618 -1.69 -33.57 0.55
CA ALA A 618 -3.12 -33.83 0.68
C ALA A 618 -3.84 -34.04 -0.65
N ILE A 619 -3.27 -33.54 -1.74
CA ILE A 619 -3.79 -33.69 -3.11
C ILE A 619 -4.03 -35.15 -3.51
N ALA A 620 -3.30 -36.11 -2.93
CA ALA A 620 -3.51 -37.54 -3.17
C ALA A 620 -4.91 -38.02 -2.77
N ARG A 621 -5.57 -37.33 -1.82
CA ARG A 621 -6.94 -37.63 -1.37
C ARG A 621 -8.01 -36.87 -2.15
N LEU A 622 -7.64 -35.99 -3.08
CA LEU A 622 -8.61 -35.21 -3.87
C LEU A 622 -9.62 -36.09 -4.62
N PRO A 623 -9.22 -37.18 -5.33
CA PRO A 623 -10.16 -38.04 -6.05
C PRO A 623 -11.17 -38.77 -5.16
N GLN A 624 -10.85 -38.94 -3.86
CA GLN A 624 -11.75 -39.54 -2.88
C GLN A 624 -12.82 -38.55 -2.38
N ASN A 625 -12.52 -37.24 -2.46
CA ASN A 625 -13.37 -36.17 -1.93
C ASN A 625 -14.22 -35.48 -3.00
N ILE A 626 -13.69 -35.40 -4.23
CA ILE A 626 -14.33 -34.86 -5.43
C ILE A 626 -14.16 -35.87 -6.54
N HIS A 627 -15.26 -36.40 -7.06
CA HIS A 627 -15.20 -37.39 -8.11
C HIS A 627 -14.62 -36.76 -9.40
N PRO A 628 -13.77 -37.45 -10.20
CA PRO A 628 -13.13 -36.87 -11.39
C PRO A 628 -14.10 -36.24 -12.39
N LYS A 629 -15.31 -36.79 -12.53
CA LYS A 629 -16.37 -36.21 -13.38
C LYS A 629 -16.98 -34.92 -12.81
N GLU A 630 -16.98 -34.75 -11.49
CA GLU A 630 -17.49 -33.54 -10.82
C GLU A 630 -16.43 -32.43 -10.78
N PHE A 631 -15.15 -32.77 -10.99
CA PHE A 631 -14.07 -31.80 -10.93
C PHE A 631 -14.21 -30.68 -11.98
N MET A 632 -14.77 -31.00 -13.16
CA MET A 632 -15.16 -30.03 -14.20
C MET A 632 -14.08 -29.00 -14.53
N VAL A 633 -12.83 -29.45 -14.70
CA VAL A 633 -11.64 -28.58 -14.87
C VAL A 633 -11.79 -27.55 -16.00
N GLU A 634 -12.49 -27.91 -17.08
CA GLU A 634 -12.77 -27.00 -18.20
C GLU A 634 -13.48 -25.72 -17.73
N GLN A 635 -14.43 -25.84 -16.79
CA GLN A 635 -15.15 -24.68 -16.24
C GLN A 635 -14.30 -23.85 -15.27
N LEU A 636 -13.32 -24.48 -14.61
CA LEU A 636 -12.42 -23.78 -13.68
C LEU A 636 -11.44 -22.88 -14.43
N VAL A 637 -11.00 -23.31 -15.61
CA VAL A 637 -10.04 -22.60 -16.48
C VAL A 637 -10.67 -21.40 -17.20
N GLU A 638 -11.99 -21.40 -17.42
CA GLU A 638 -12.68 -20.40 -18.22
C GLU A 638 -12.42 -18.96 -17.78
N TYR A 639 -12.65 -18.63 -16.51
CA TYR A 639 -12.54 -17.26 -16.02
C TYR A 639 -11.10 -16.71 -16.14
N PRO A 640 -10.06 -17.39 -15.61
CA PRO A 640 -8.67 -16.95 -15.78
C PRO A 640 -8.23 -16.84 -17.25
N LEU A 641 -8.64 -17.79 -18.10
CA LEU A 641 -8.30 -17.74 -19.52
C LEU A 641 -8.92 -16.52 -20.21
N ARG A 642 -10.19 -16.19 -19.91
CA ARG A 642 -10.86 -14.99 -20.45
C ARG A 642 -10.15 -13.70 -20.02
N CYS A 643 -9.73 -13.62 -18.76
CA CYS A 643 -8.95 -12.49 -18.23
C CYS A 643 -7.62 -12.32 -18.96
N LEU A 644 -6.85 -13.40 -19.14
CA LEU A 644 -5.57 -13.35 -19.88
C LEU A 644 -5.76 -13.00 -21.36
N VAL A 645 -6.84 -13.48 -21.99
CA VAL A 645 -7.19 -13.09 -23.36
C VAL A 645 -7.56 -11.60 -23.43
N LEU A 646 -8.31 -11.07 -22.46
CA LEU A 646 -8.63 -9.64 -22.38
C LEU A 646 -7.33 -8.80 -22.35
N VAL A 647 -6.37 -9.17 -21.50
CA VAL A 647 -5.04 -8.52 -21.47
C VAL A 647 -4.35 -8.59 -22.83
N GLY A 648 -4.38 -9.75 -23.49
CA GLY A 648 -3.83 -9.92 -24.84
C GLY A 648 -4.53 -9.05 -25.89
N GLN A 649 -5.85 -8.90 -25.82
CA GLN A 649 -6.62 -8.04 -26.71
C GLN A 649 -6.40 -6.54 -26.45
N VAL A 650 -6.20 -6.14 -25.20
CA VAL A 650 -5.81 -4.76 -24.84
C VAL A 650 -4.41 -4.47 -25.38
N ALA A 651 -3.47 -5.40 -25.25
CA ALA A 651 -2.14 -5.31 -25.86
C ALA A 651 -2.18 -5.26 -27.39
N ALA A 652 -3.11 -5.97 -28.02
CA ALA A 652 -3.40 -5.89 -29.45
C ALA A 652 -4.19 -4.61 -29.84
N GLU A 653 -4.45 -3.72 -28.88
CA GLU A 653 -5.10 -2.44 -29.08
C GLU A 653 -6.55 -2.54 -29.62
N MET A 654 -7.21 -3.67 -29.35
CA MET A 654 -8.60 -3.90 -29.76
C MET A 654 -9.59 -3.08 -28.93
N TRP A 655 -9.19 -2.65 -27.74
CA TRP A 655 -10.02 -1.99 -26.72
C TRP A 655 -9.78 -0.47 -26.59
N ARG A 656 -9.05 0.16 -27.53
CA ARG A 656 -8.71 1.60 -27.49
C ARG A 656 -9.91 2.53 -27.27
N ARG A 657 -11.11 2.13 -27.70
CA ARG A 657 -12.33 2.95 -27.58
C ARG A 657 -12.96 2.93 -26.19
N ASN A 658 -12.56 2.02 -25.32
CA ASN A 658 -12.98 1.94 -23.92
C ASN A 658 -12.24 2.95 -23.01
N GLY A 659 -11.34 3.77 -23.55
CA GLY A 659 -10.64 4.82 -22.79
C GLY A 659 -9.38 4.33 -22.05
N LEU A 660 -8.81 5.19 -21.21
CA LEU A 660 -7.64 4.88 -20.38
C LEU A 660 -7.97 3.99 -19.18
N THR A 661 -9.25 3.92 -18.82
CA THR A 661 -9.79 3.10 -17.73
C THR A 661 -9.37 1.63 -17.85
N ILE A 662 -9.58 0.99 -19.00
CA ILE A 662 -9.18 -0.42 -19.19
C ILE A 662 -7.67 -0.62 -19.13
N ILE A 663 -6.89 0.35 -19.62
CA ILE A 663 -5.42 0.28 -19.56
C ILE A 663 -4.97 0.36 -18.09
N SER A 664 -5.61 1.19 -17.27
CA SER A 664 -5.33 1.33 -15.84
C SER A 664 -5.68 0.04 -15.09
N GLN A 665 -6.84 -0.57 -15.38
CA GLN A 665 -7.23 -1.87 -14.81
C GLN A 665 -6.23 -2.99 -15.12
N VAL A 666 -5.78 -3.09 -16.38
CA VAL A 666 -4.75 -4.07 -16.79
C VAL A 666 -3.40 -3.77 -16.13
N PHE A 667 -3.04 -2.49 -15.95
CA PHE A 667 -1.85 -2.10 -15.23
C PHE A 667 -1.89 -2.61 -13.78
N TYR A 668 -2.96 -2.35 -13.03
CA TYR A 668 -3.09 -2.85 -11.66
C TYR A 668 -3.10 -4.38 -11.61
N TYR A 669 -3.80 -5.07 -12.52
CA TYR A 669 -3.80 -6.53 -12.60
C TYR A 669 -2.38 -7.15 -12.64
N GLN A 670 -1.41 -6.46 -13.26
CA GLN A 670 -0.02 -6.91 -13.38
C GLN A 670 0.95 -6.22 -12.39
N ASP A 671 0.47 -5.24 -11.62
CA ASP A 671 1.30 -4.46 -10.70
C ASP A 671 1.72 -5.28 -9.46
N VAL A 672 2.90 -4.98 -8.93
CA VAL A 672 3.49 -5.67 -7.78
C VAL A 672 2.57 -5.69 -6.55
N LYS A 673 1.70 -4.69 -6.40
CA LYS A 673 0.78 -4.59 -5.26
C LYS A 673 -0.23 -5.74 -5.22
N CYS A 674 -0.69 -6.24 -6.36
CA CYS A 674 -1.76 -7.23 -6.43
C CYS A 674 -1.50 -8.44 -7.33
N ARG A 675 -0.45 -8.46 -8.16
CA ARG A 675 -0.17 -9.55 -9.12
C ARG A 675 -0.16 -10.96 -8.48
N GLU A 676 0.36 -11.10 -7.25
CA GLU A 676 0.43 -12.38 -6.52
C GLU A 676 -0.95 -13.02 -6.27
N GLU A 677 -1.98 -12.20 -6.03
CA GLU A 677 -3.36 -12.64 -5.81
C GLU A 677 -4.26 -12.34 -7.03
N MET A 678 -3.66 -12.02 -8.17
CA MET A 678 -4.33 -11.76 -9.45
C MET A 678 -3.66 -12.56 -10.58
N TYR A 679 -2.73 -11.94 -11.32
CA TYR A 679 -2.05 -12.51 -12.47
C TYR A 679 -1.43 -13.89 -12.20
N ASP A 680 -0.73 -14.05 -11.09
CA ASP A 680 0.00 -15.28 -10.77
C ASP A 680 -0.97 -16.43 -10.52
N LYS A 681 -2.08 -16.17 -9.81
CA LYS A 681 -3.12 -17.17 -9.55
C LYS A 681 -3.87 -17.57 -10.84
N ASP A 682 -4.00 -16.66 -11.79
CA ASP A 682 -4.61 -16.97 -13.09
C ASP A 682 -3.69 -17.93 -13.88
N ILE A 683 -2.37 -17.73 -13.86
CA ILE A 683 -1.39 -18.69 -14.41
C ILE A 683 -1.44 -20.03 -13.67
N VAL A 684 -1.49 -20.03 -12.34
CA VAL A 684 -1.63 -21.25 -11.55
C VAL A 684 -2.90 -22.01 -11.89
N MET A 685 -4.04 -21.34 -12.09
CA MET A 685 -5.27 -22.02 -12.52
C MET A 685 -5.14 -22.63 -13.91
N LEU A 686 -4.43 -21.99 -14.85
CA LEU A 686 -4.11 -22.59 -16.15
C LEU A 686 -3.18 -23.80 -16.01
N GLN A 687 -2.22 -23.78 -15.08
CA GLN A 687 -1.37 -24.94 -14.79
C GLN A 687 -2.17 -26.11 -14.19
N ILE A 688 -3.15 -25.83 -13.33
CA ILE A 688 -4.11 -26.82 -12.85
C ILE A 688 -4.88 -27.39 -14.06
N GLY A 689 -5.42 -26.52 -14.92
CA GLY A 689 -6.07 -26.88 -16.18
C GLY A 689 -5.25 -27.86 -17.02
N ALA A 690 -4.02 -27.47 -17.34
CA ALA A 690 -3.08 -28.24 -18.15
C ALA A 690 -2.66 -29.58 -17.50
N SER A 691 -2.80 -29.71 -16.18
CA SER A 691 -2.45 -30.95 -15.46
C SER A 691 -3.53 -32.04 -15.57
N TYR A 692 -4.80 -31.64 -15.66
CA TYR A 692 -5.96 -32.53 -15.66
C TYR A 692 -6.65 -32.69 -17.02
N MET A 693 -6.47 -31.74 -17.95
CA MET A 693 -7.04 -31.82 -19.30
C MET A 693 -6.15 -32.62 -20.26
N ASP A 694 -6.74 -33.13 -21.34
CA ASP A 694 -5.96 -33.57 -22.50
C ASP A 694 -5.18 -32.36 -23.06
N PRO A 695 -3.88 -32.47 -23.33
CA PRO A 695 -3.06 -31.34 -23.76
C PRO A 695 -3.49 -30.76 -25.10
N ASN A 696 -4.04 -31.57 -26.02
CA ASN A 696 -4.58 -31.04 -27.28
C ASN A 696 -5.86 -30.25 -27.01
N HIS A 697 -6.78 -30.78 -26.21
CA HIS A 697 -8.02 -30.08 -25.85
C HIS A 697 -7.76 -28.75 -25.13
N PHE A 698 -6.78 -28.70 -24.23
CA PHE A 698 -6.36 -27.46 -23.56
C PHE A 698 -5.89 -26.40 -24.58
N LEU A 699 -5.04 -26.76 -25.54
CA LEU A 699 -4.60 -25.83 -26.59
C LEU A 699 -5.73 -25.42 -27.53
N LEU A 700 -6.66 -26.33 -27.85
CA LEU A 700 -7.85 -26.01 -28.64
C LEU A 700 -8.74 -24.98 -27.93
N LEU A 701 -8.96 -25.14 -26.61
CA LEU A 701 -9.68 -24.15 -25.80
C LEU A 701 -8.98 -22.79 -25.83
N MET A 702 -7.65 -22.74 -25.67
CA MET A 702 -6.88 -21.51 -25.76
C MET A 702 -7.02 -20.85 -27.14
N LEU A 703 -6.81 -21.60 -28.23
CA LEU A 703 -6.95 -21.10 -29.60
C LEU A 703 -8.33 -20.52 -29.88
N GLN A 704 -9.36 -21.17 -29.33
CA GLN A 704 -10.73 -20.73 -29.48
C GLN A 704 -10.99 -19.40 -28.73
N ARG A 705 -10.53 -19.27 -27.47
CA ARG A 705 -10.73 -18.05 -26.67
C ARG A 705 -9.91 -16.86 -27.18
N PHE A 706 -8.70 -17.10 -27.68
CA PHE A 706 -7.90 -16.09 -28.39
C PHE A 706 -8.43 -15.76 -29.80
N GLU A 707 -9.45 -16.47 -30.28
CA GLU A 707 -10.06 -16.29 -31.61
C GLU A 707 -9.08 -16.52 -32.77
N LEU A 708 -8.13 -17.45 -32.58
CA LEU A 708 -7.05 -17.79 -33.52
C LEU A 708 -7.30 -19.08 -34.32
N GLU A 709 -8.43 -19.74 -34.12
CA GLU A 709 -8.81 -20.99 -34.80
C GLU A 709 -8.66 -20.91 -36.33
N ALA A 710 -9.18 -19.85 -36.95
CA ALA A 710 -9.17 -19.69 -38.41
C ALA A 710 -7.74 -19.61 -38.97
N PHE A 711 -6.80 -19.02 -38.22
CA PHE A 711 -5.41 -18.87 -38.65
C PHE A 711 -4.67 -20.21 -38.72
N PHE A 712 -4.95 -21.12 -37.78
CA PHE A 712 -4.30 -22.43 -37.67
C PHE A 712 -5.07 -23.57 -38.34
N SER A 713 -6.36 -23.41 -38.65
CA SER A 713 -7.20 -24.48 -39.23
C SER A 713 -7.23 -24.50 -40.75
N THR A 714 -7.47 -23.35 -41.39
CA THR A 714 -7.77 -23.28 -42.84
C THR A 714 -6.64 -22.74 -43.70
N GLY A 715 -5.47 -22.45 -43.11
CA GLY A 715 -4.38 -21.77 -43.83
C GLY A 715 -4.85 -20.44 -44.42
N SER A 716 -5.69 -19.70 -43.67
CA SER A 716 -6.40 -18.51 -44.13
C SER A 716 -5.50 -17.58 -44.96
N SER A 717 -5.96 -17.20 -46.16
CA SER A 717 -5.27 -16.25 -47.04
C SER A 717 -4.95 -14.95 -46.29
N PRO A 718 -3.79 -14.31 -46.55
CA PRO A 718 -3.45 -13.03 -45.92
C PRO A 718 -4.61 -12.04 -46.06
N THR A 719 -5.07 -11.50 -44.93
CA THR A 719 -6.06 -10.43 -44.93
C THR A 719 -5.46 -9.21 -45.62
N LYS A 720 -6.26 -8.50 -46.43
CA LYS A 720 -5.84 -7.22 -47.03
C LYS A 720 -5.80 -6.10 -45.99
N ASP A 721 -6.45 -6.30 -44.84
CA ASP A 721 -6.47 -5.36 -43.74
C ASP A 721 -5.22 -5.53 -42.87
N MET A 722 -4.30 -4.57 -43.01
CA MET A 722 -3.02 -4.55 -42.29
C MET A 722 -3.20 -4.41 -40.77
N ASP A 723 -4.25 -3.73 -40.31
CA ASP A 723 -4.51 -3.56 -38.88
C ASP A 723 -5.01 -4.86 -38.27
N LEU A 724 -5.92 -5.57 -38.95
CA LEU A 724 -6.35 -6.90 -38.50
C LEU A 724 -5.20 -7.91 -38.50
N ALA A 725 -4.30 -7.85 -39.48
CA ALA A 725 -3.09 -8.68 -39.49
C ALA A 725 -2.19 -8.38 -38.28
N ARG A 726 -1.97 -7.09 -37.96
CA ARG A 726 -1.18 -6.64 -36.81
C ARG A 726 -1.81 -7.09 -35.48
N GLN A 727 -3.11 -6.90 -35.30
CA GLN A 727 -3.84 -7.33 -34.11
C GLN A 727 -3.73 -8.83 -33.89
N ARG A 728 -3.99 -9.62 -34.94
CA ARG A 728 -3.84 -11.08 -34.92
C ARG A 728 -2.43 -11.50 -34.54
N ASN A 729 -1.42 -10.82 -35.08
CA ASN A 729 -0.03 -11.12 -34.77
C ASN A 729 0.28 -10.88 -33.29
N ILE A 730 -0.16 -9.75 -32.72
CA ILE A 730 0.00 -9.49 -31.28
C ILE A 730 -0.75 -10.55 -30.45
N LEU A 731 -1.96 -10.96 -30.84
CA LEU A 731 -2.69 -12.02 -30.12
C LEU A 731 -1.96 -13.36 -30.11
N ILE A 732 -1.29 -13.72 -31.22
CA ILE A 732 -0.44 -14.93 -31.28
C ILE A 732 0.74 -14.78 -30.32
N GLU A 733 1.41 -13.62 -30.29
CA GLU A 733 2.50 -13.35 -29.34
C GLU A 733 2.04 -13.49 -27.88
N GLU A 734 0.90 -12.89 -27.53
CA GLU A 734 0.36 -12.95 -26.17
C GLU A 734 -0.08 -14.39 -25.80
N MET A 735 -0.67 -15.15 -26.72
CA MET A 735 -1.00 -16.58 -26.51
C MET A 735 0.27 -17.42 -26.28
N LEU A 736 1.31 -17.22 -27.08
CA LEU A 736 2.59 -17.92 -26.92
C LEU A 736 3.26 -17.53 -25.60
N HIS A 737 3.17 -16.26 -25.18
CA HIS A 737 3.66 -15.81 -23.88
C HIS A 737 2.94 -16.52 -22.73
N VAL A 738 1.61 -16.62 -22.77
CA VAL A 738 0.84 -17.37 -21.76
C VAL A 738 1.28 -18.84 -21.71
N LEU A 739 1.51 -19.48 -22.87
CA LEU A 739 2.03 -20.85 -22.93
C LEU A 739 3.42 -20.99 -22.29
N ILE A 740 4.32 -20.03 -22.56
CA ILE A 740 5.65 -19.99 -21.94
C ILE A 740 5.52 -19.86 -20.41
N CYS A 741 4.61 -19.02 -19.92
CA CYS A 741 4.38 -18.85 -18.49
C CYS A 741 3.84 -20.14 -17.84
N VAL A 742 2.79 -20.73 -18.42
CA VAL A 742 2.17 -21.98 -17.91
C VAL A 742 3.19 -23.11 -17.82
N ILE A 743 4.09 -23.25 -18.80
CA ILE A 743 5.06 -24.36 -18.86
C ILE A 743 6.34 -24.04 -18.08
N GLY A 744 6.82 -22.81 -18.12
CA GLY A 744 8.15 -22.39 -17.68
C GLY A 744 8.21 -21.74 -16.30
N GLU A 745 7.15 -21.05 -15.87
CA GLU A 745 7.11 -20.39 -14.56
C GLU A 745 6.64 -21.36 -13.49
N ARG A 746 7.61 -22.03 -12.89
CA ARG A 746 7.41 -23.14 -11.94
C ARG A 746 7.76 -22.77 -10.49
N TYR A 747 8.15 -21.52 -10.23
CA TYR A 747 8.64 -21.05 -8.93
C TYR A 747 7.50 -20.63 -8.00
N VAL A 748 6.62 -21.59 -7.68
CA VAL A 748 5.53 -21.42 -6.74
C VAL A 748 5.49 -22.66 -5.82
N PRO A 749 5.57 -22.50 -4.49
CA PRO A 749 5.53 -23.64 -3.57
C PRO A 749 4.24 -24.46 -3.76
N GLY A 750 4.40 -25.76 -3.95
CA GLY A 750 3.29 -26.69 -4.23
C GLY A 750 3.08 -26.96 -5.71
N ILE A 751 3.36 -26.00 -6.61
CA ILE A 751 3.46 -26.28 -8.06
C ILE A 751 4.74 -27.07 -8.32
N SER A 752 5.83 -26.63 -7.70
CA SER A 752 7.14 -27.30 -7.67
C SER A 752 7.67 -27.37 -6.25
N ASN A 753 8.73 -28.15 -6.04
CA ASN A 753 9.43 -28.24 -4.76
C ASN A 753 10.44 -27.09 -4.60
N VAL A 754 9.93 -25.87 -4.45
CA VAL A 754 10.73 -24.64 -4.24
C VAL A 754 10.38 -23.99 -2.91
N THR A 755 11.34 -23.29 -2.32
CA THR A 755 11.18 -22.51 -1.10
C THR A 755 10.77 -21.06 -1.40
N ILE A 756 10.22 -20.37 -0.39
CA ILE A 756 9.90 -18.93 -0.49
C ILE A 756 11.16 -18.10 -0.76
N GLU A 757 12.31 -18.51 -0.19
CA GLU A 757 13.61 -17.90 -0.45
C GLU A 757 13.99 -17.99 -1.94
N GLU A 758 13.80 -19.15 -2.57
CA GLU A 758 14.09 -19.35 -4.00
C GLU A 758 13.16 -18.55 -4.92
N CYS A 759 11.87 -18.42 -4.54
CA CYS A 759 10.93 -17.53 -5.24
C CYS A 759 11.42 -16.08 -5.20
N MET A 760 11.83 -15.58 -4.03
CA MET A 760 12.34 -14.22 -3.90
C MET A 760 13.70 -14.02 -4.58
N MET A 761 14.59 -15.02 -4.54
CA MET A 761 15.82 -15.04 -5.33
C MET A 761 15.51 -14.83 -6.81
N ARG A 762 14.51 -15.55 -7.35
CA ARG A 762 14.10 -15.39 -8.75
C ARG A 762 13.67 -13.96 -9.05
N GLU A 763 12.85 -13.32 -8.22
CA GLU A 763 12.45 -11.92 -8.41
C GLU A 763 13.67 -10.99 -8.48
N ILE A 764 14.56 -11.07 -7.48
CA ILE A 764 15.70 -10.17 -7.35
C ILE A 764 16.71 -10.38 -8.49
N ILE A 765 16.94 -11.62 -8.90
CA ILE A 765 17.80 -11.94 -10.06
C ILE A 765 17.29 -11.22 -11.32
N HIS A 766 15.97 -11.26 -11.56
CA HIS A 766 15.40 -10.65 -12.75
C HIS A 766 15.35 -9.12 -12.66
N LEU A 767 15.10 -8.54 -11.48
CA LEU A 767 15.24 -7.10 -11.26
C LEU A 767 16.67 -6.62 -11.56
N LEU A 768 17.68 -7.28 -10.98
CA LEU A 768 19.09 -6.90 -11.17
C LEU A 768 19.64 -7.22 -12.57
N CYS A 769 18.99 -8.09 -13.33
CA CYS A 769 19.28 -8.28 -14.75
C CYS A 769 18.83 -7.09 -15.62
N THR A 770 17.93 -6.24 -15.13
CA THR A 770 17.48 -5.02 -15.83
C THR A 770 18.36 -3.81 -15.53
N GLU A 771 18.83 -3.63 -14.30
CA GLU A 771 19.79 -2.60 -13.90
C GLU A 771 20.31 -2.82 -12.47
N SER A 772 21.40 -2.15 -12.12
CA SER A 772 21.88 -2.09 -10.72
C SER A 772 20.93 -1.21 -9.89
N MET A 773 20.48 -1.68 -8.74
CA MET A 773 19.44 -1.02 -7.94
C MET A 773 19.87 -0.75 -6.49
N ALA A 774 19.39 0.34 -5.89
CA ALA A 774 19.52 0.57 -4.44
C ALA A 774 18.59 -0.36 -3.64
N HIS A 775 18.89 -0.59 -2.36
CA HIS A 775 18.07 -1.45 -1.49
C HIS A 775 16.58 -1.07 -1.49
N SER A 776 16.28 0.22 -1.32
CA SER A 776 14.90 0.73 -1.30
C SER A 776 14.16 0.54 -2.62
N ALA A 777 14.87 0.58 -3.75
CA ALA A 777 14.29 0.33 -5.07
C ALA A 777 13.93 -1.15 -5.26
N ILE A 778 14.78 -2.06 -4.74
CA ILE A 778 14.49 -3.51 -4.74
C ILE A 778 13.28 -3.79 -3.83
N ALA A 779 13.27 -3.27 -2.61
CA ALA A 779 12.17 -3.46 -1.66
C ALA A 779 10.82 -2.98 -2.23
N LYS A 780 10.80 -1.82 -2.91
CA LYS A 780 9.58 -1.28 -3.55
C LYS A 780 9.12 -2.10 -4.77
N ALA A 781 10.04 -2.79 -5.44
CA ALA A 781 9.74 -3.61 -6.61
C ALA A 781 9.33 -5.05 -6.26
N LEU A 782 9.35 -5.41 -4.98
CA LEU A 782 8.91 -6.70 -4.47
C LEU A 782 7.54 -6.57 -3.77
N PRO A 783 6.74 -7.64 -3.75
CA PRO A 783 5.47 -7.62 -3.02
C PRO A 783 5.68 -7.42 -1.53
N GLU A 784 4.90 -6.53 -0.93
CA GLU A 784 4.91 -6.32 0.53
C GLU A 784 4.33 -7.58 1.21
N THR A 785 5.20 -8.41 1.78
CA THR A 785 4.82 -9.52 2.67
C THR A 785 5.35 -9.27 4.07
N GLU A 786 4.58 -9.62 5.10
CA GLU A 786 4.84 -9.21 6.50
C GLU A 786 6.16 -9.76 7.06
N ASN A 787 6.70 -10.84 6.46
CA ASN A 787 8.01 -11.44 6.77
C ASN A 787 9.08 -11.21 5.68
N ALA A 788 8.80 -10.41 4.64
CA ALA A 788 9.67 -10.22 3.48
C ALA A 788 11.01 -9.59 3.86
N ASP A 789 10.99 -8.55 4.70
CA ASP A 789 12.17 -7.72 4.99
C ASP A 789 13.31 -8.52 5.67
N ILE A 790 12.96 -9.51 6.50
CA ILE A 790 13.96 -10.36 7.17
C ILE A 790 14.67 -11.25 6.15
N CYS A 791 13.90 -11.88 5.27
CA CYS A 791 14.41 -12.74 4.21
C CYS A 791 15.12 -11.92 3.11
N LEU A 792 14.67 -10.68 2.87
CA LEU A 792 15.14 -9.82 1.78
C LEU A 792 16.63 -9.52 1.90
N ASP A 793 17.08 -9.09 3.08
CA ASP A 793 18.49 -8.77 3.32
C ASP A 793 19.41 -9.99 3.13
N GLU A 794 18.95 -11.16 3.60
CA GLU A 794 19.68 -12.42 3.46
C GLU A 794 19.80 -12.84 1.99
N VAL A 795 18.70 -12.75 1.24
CA VAL A 795 18.67 -13.07 -0.18
C VAL A 795 19.49 -12.09 -0.99
N ILE A 796 19.39 -10.77 -0.76
CA ILE A 796 20.22 -9.77 -1.45
C ILE A 796 21.70 -10.07 -1.24
N ARG A 797 22.13 -10.37 -0.01
CA ARG A 797 23.52 -10.76 0.29
C ARG A 797 23.95 -12.03 -0.45
N LYS A 798 23.02 -12.96 -0.68
CA LYS A 798 23.24 -14.21 -1.42
C LYS A 798 23.39 -13.97 -2.93
N VAL A 799 22.51 -13.18 -3.55
CA VAL A 799 22.46 -13.03 -5.02
C VAL A 799 23.24 -11.84 -5.57
N ALA A 800 23.48 -10.81 -4.77
CA ALA A 800 24.04 -9.54 -5.23
C ALA A 800 25.32 -9.12 -4.48
N THR A 801 26.13 -8.30 -5.13
CA THR A 801 27.28 -7.60 -4.55
C THR A 801 26.97 -6.12 -4.39
N PHE A 802 27.21 -5.59 -3.19
CA PHE A 802 27.03 -4.16 -2.92
C PHE A 802 28.21 -3.36 -3.49
N LYS A 803 27.90 -2.44 -4.40
CA LYS A 803 28.84 -1.48 -4.95
C LYS A 803 28.69 -0.16 -4.21
N LYS A 804 29.76 0.19 -3.48
CA LYS A 804 29.80 1.44 -2.72
C LYS A 804 29.58 2.63 -3.65
N PRO A 805 28.85 3.66 -3.19
CA PRO A 805 28.69 4.87 -3.98
C PRO A 805 30.04 5.55 -4.23
N GLY A 806 30.17 6.20 -5.40
CA GLY A 806 31.22 7.19 -5.63
C GLY A 806 30.99 8.46 -4.78
N VAL A 807 31.76 9.52 -5.07
CA VAL A 807 31.78 10.77 -4.28
C VAL A 807 30.41 11.48 -4.19
N SER A 808 29.43 11.15 -5.06
CA SER A 808 28.11 11.79 -5.12
C SER A 808 26.91 10.83 -5.27
N GLY A 809 27.10 9.50 -5.11
CA GLY A 809 26.04 8.50 -5.38
C GLY A 809 25.42 7.88 -4.12
N HIS A 810 24.37 7.08 -4.31
CA HIS A 810 23.92 6.07 -3.34
C HIS A 810 24.47 4.69 -3.74
N GLY A 811 24.67 3.81 -2.75
CA GLY A 811 25.19 2.46 -3.03
C GLY A 811 24.16 1.60 -3.76
N VAL A 812 24.63 0.81 -4.73
CA VAL A 812 23.78 -0.03 -5.58
C VAL A 812 24.19 -1.49 -5.50
N TYR A 813 23.24 -2.39 -5.70
CA TYR A 813 23.46 -3.82 -5.79
C TYR A 813 23.60 -4.24 -7.25
N GLU A 814 24.61 -5.04 -7.54
CA GLU A 814 24.87 -5.66 -8.84
C GLU A 814 24.76 -7.19 -8.69
N LEU A 815 24.17 -7.87 -9.69
CA LEU A 815 24.00 -9.33 -9.65
C LEU A 815 25.37 -10.03 -9.69
N LYS A 816 25.56 -11.07 -8.86
CA LYS A 816 26.77 -11.90 -8.92
C LYS A 816 26.83 -12.71 -10.21
N GLU A 817 28.04 -12.93 -10.72
CA GLU A 817 28.28 -13.62 -12.00
C GLU A 817 27.64 -15.02 -12.07
N GLU A 818 27.63 -15.74 -10.95
CA GLU A 818 27.10 -17.09 -10.81
C GLU A 818 25.59 -17.23 -11.07
N TYR A 819 24.81 -16.14 -10.96
CA TYR A 819 23.36 -16.16 -11.15
C TYR A 819 22.91 -15.73 -12.54
N TYR A 820 23.80 -15.27 -13.41
CA TYR A 820 23.43 -14.86 -14.77
C TYR A 820 22.97 -16.04 -15.66
N ASN A 821 23.28 -17.28 -15.28
CA ASN A 821 22.76 -18.48 -15.92
C ASN A 821 21.27 -18.74 -15.60
N GLN A 822 20.70 -18.07 -14.59
CA GLN A 822 19.28 -18.18 -14.21
C GLN A 822 18.38 -17.15 -14.91
N PHE A 823 18.95 -16.26 -15.73
CA PHE A 823 18.20 -15.24 -16.44
C PHE A 823 17.18 -15.85 -17.42
N ASN A 824 15.90 -15.54 -17.23
CA ASN A 824 14.83 -15.84 -18.16
C ASN A 824 14.35 -14.57 -18.89
N ILE A 825 14.49 -14.54 -20.22
CA ILE A 825 14.00 -13.43 -21.05
C ILE A 825 12.47 -13.26 -20.99
N PHE A 826 11.72 -14.36 -20.82
CA PHE A 826 10.26 -14.36 -20.70
C PHE A 826 9.82 -14.50 -19.25
N PHE A 827 10.58 -13.94 -18.31
CA PHE A 827 10.12 -13.84 -16.94
C PHE A 827 8.82 -13.05 -16.88
N TYR A 828 7.77 -13.71 -16.43
CA TYR A 828 6.38 -13.25 -16.49
C TYR A 828 6.06 -11.95 -15.73
N HIS A 829 6.92 -11.51 -14.81
CA HIS A 829 6.75 -10.23 -14.11
C HIS A 829 7.46 -9.06 -14.79
N TYR A 830 8.13 -9.27 -15.93
CA TYR A 830 8.63 -8.16 -16.71
C TYR A 830 7.51 -7.43 -17.44
N THR A 831 7.52 -6.10 -17.31
CA THR A 831 6.83 -5.26 -18.28
C THR A 831 7.50 -5.36 -19.65
N LYS A 832 6.78 -5.00 -20.72
CA LYS A 832 7.35 -4.98 -22.09
C LYS A 832 8.61 -4.12 -22.20
N THR A 833 8.69 -3.04 -21.43
CA THR A 833 9.88 -2.17 -21.38
C THR A 833 11.02 -2.80 -20.61
N GLN A 834 10.75 -3.43 -19.46
CA GLN A 834 11.75 -4.16 -18.68
C GLN A 834 12.34 -5.34 -19.45
N ARG A 835 11.51 -6.13 -20.15
CA ARG A 835 11.97 -7.25 -20.98
C ARG A 835 12.94 -6.79 -22.07
N SER A 836 12.58 -5.74 -22.82
CA SER A 836 13.44 -5.17 -23.87
C SER A 836 14.76 -4.63 -23.30
N LYS A 837 14.70 -3.96 -22.14
CA LYS A 837 15.88 -3.44 -21.44
C LYS A 837 16.80 -4.58 -20.97
N ALA A 838 16.24 -5.61 -20.32
CA ALA A 838 16.96 -6.79 -19.88
C ALA A 838 17.61 -7.51 -21.06
N GLU A 839 16.86 -7.81 -22.13
CA GLU A 839 17.41 -8.45 -23.33
C GLU A 839 18.62 -7.70 -23.89
N HIS A 840 18.51 -6.37 -24.05
CA HIS A 840 19.59 -5.55 -24.57
C HIS A 840 20.84 -5.61 -23.69
N ILE A 841 20.69 -5.49 -22.37
CA ILE A 841 21.80 -5.51 -21.42
C ILE A 841 22.48 -6.88 -21.40
N GLN A 842 21.71 -7.96 -21.40
CA GLN A 842 22.25 -9.32 -21.36
C GLN A 842 23.00 -9.68 -22.66
N LYS A 843 22.48 -9.29 -23.84
CA LYS A 843 23.20 -9.44 -25.12
C LYS A 843 24.50 -8.63 -25.13
N LYS A 844 24.44 -7.37 -24.68
CA LYS A 844 25.63 -6.50 -24.58
C LYS A 844 26.71 -7.09 -23.68
N ARG A 845 26.34 -7.67 -22.53
CA ARG A 845 27.29 -8.34 -21.63
C ARG A 845 27.95 -9.55 -22.29
N ARG A 846 27.16 -10.46 -22.87
CA ARG A 846 27.69 -11.66 -23.55
C ARG A 846 28.64 -11.31 -24.69
N LYS A 847 28.34 -10.23 -25.43
CA LYS A 847 29.22 -9.69 -26.47
C LYS A 847 30.56 -9.19 -25.91
N GLN A 848 30.54 -8.52 -24.76
CA GLN A 848 31.77 -8.08 -24.08
C GLN A 848 32.62 -9.26 -23.56
N GLU A 849 31.97 -10.36 -23.16
CA GLU A 849 32.61 -11.61 -22.75
C GLU A 849 33.15 -12.46 -23.94
N ASN A 850 33.00 -12.00 -25.18
CA ASN A 850 33.26 -12.77 -26.41
C ASN A 850 32.50 -14.13 -26.45
N SER A 851 31.30 -14.17 -25.87
CA SER A 851 30.41 -15.33 -25.86
C SER A 851 29.29 -15.16 -26.90
N SER A 852 28.52 -16.23 -27.15
CA SER A 852 27.33 -16.16 -28.01
C SER A 852 26.26 -15.26 -27.40
N GLU A 853 25.61 -14.46 -28.23
CA GLU A 853 24.49 -13.57 -27.87
C GLU A 853 23.17 -14.35 -27.64
N ALA A 854 23.18 -15.68 -27.74
CA ALA A 854 22.03 -16.53 -27.45
C ALA A 854 21.56 -16.39 -25.98
N LEU A 855 20.25 -16.25 -25.80
CA LEU A 855 19.57 -16.16 -24.50
C LEU A 855 18.63 -17.36 -24.30
N PRO A 856 19.17 -18.56 -24.05
CA PRO A 856 18.34 -19.75 -23.84
C PRO A 856 17.58 -19.69 -22.50
N PRO A 857 16.42 -20.37 -22.38
CA PRO A 857 15.76 -20.54 -21.10
C PRO A 857 16.68 -21.20 -20.06
N PRO A 858 16.65 -20.77 -18.79
CA PRO A 858 17.29 -21.52 -17.71
C PRO A 858 16.53 -22.83 -17.48
N PRO A 859 17.19 -23.91 -17.02
CA PRO A 859 16.51 -25.15 -16.69
C PRO A 859 15.49 -24.91 -15.55
N PRO A 860 14.18 -25.13 -15.78
CA PRO A 860 13.18 -24.87 -14.77
C PRO A 860 13.19 -25.97 -13.68
N PRO A 861 12.69 -25.68 -12.46
CA PRO A 861 12.44 -26.70 -11.45
C PRO A 861 11.52 -27.82 -11.94
N GLU A 862 11.57 -28.99 -11.32
CA GLU A 862 10.62 -30.05 -11.63
C GLU A 862 9.24 -29.75 -11.06
N PHE A 863 8.20 -29.99 -11.86
CA PHE A 863 6.83 -29.96 -11.36
C PHE A 863 6.65 -31.00 -10.26
N SER A 864 5.85 -30.66 -9.26
CA SER A 864 5.34 -31.63 -8.30
C SER A 864 4.51 -32.71 -9.00
N PRO A 865 4.31 -33.89 -8.37
CA PRO A 865 3.60 -35.01 -9.00
C PRO A 865 2.22 -34.65 -9.57
N ALA A 866 1.49 -33.74 -8.91
CA ALA A 866 0.17 -33.29 -9.35
C ALA A 866 0.21 -32.46 -10.64
N PHE A 867 1.31 -31.76 -10.91
CA PHE A 867 1.49 -30.87 -12.06
C PHE A 867 2.38 -31.45 -13.17
N ARG A 868 2.86 -32.69 -13.01
CA ARG A 868 3.80 -33.32 -13.95
C ARG A 868 3.30 -33.34 -15.39
N ASN A 869 1.99 -33.40 -15.60
CA ASN A 869 1.39 -33.54 -16.93
C ASN A 869 1.43 -32.24 -17.75
N VAL A 870 1.70 -31.08 -17.14
CA VAL A 870 1.78 -29.79 -17.86
C VAL A 870 2.82 -29.84 -18.99
N ILE A 871 3.93 -30.55 -18.79
CA ILE A 871 4.97 -30.69 -19.81
C ILE A 871 4.45 -31.35 -21.10
N ASN A 872 3.36 -32.12 -21.04
CA ASN A 872 2.79 -32.78 -22.22
C ASN A 872 2.29 -31.78 -23.27
N LEU A 873 2.04 -30.53 -22.87
CA LEU A 873 1.75 -29.44 -23.80
C LEU A 873 2.88 -29.23 -24.82
N LEU A 874 4.14 -29.40 -24.43
CA LEU A 874 5.31 -29.16 -25.29
C LEU A 874 5.36 -30.08 -26.50
N HIS A 875 4.84 -31.31 -26.39
CA HIS A 875 4.94 -32.34 -27.43
C HIS A 875 3.61 -32.90 -27.92
N CYS A 876 2.48 -32.30 -27.54
CA CYS A 876 1.18 -32.67 -28.11
C CYS A 876 1.09 -32.30 -29.61
N ASP A 877 0.13 -32.90 -30.32
CA ASP A 877 0.05 -32.80 -31.78
C ASP A 877 -0.33 -31.38 -32.22
N VAL A 878 -1.24 -30.74 -31.47
CA VAL A 878 -1.62 -29.34 -31.69
C VAL A 878 -0.41 -28.41 -31.49
N MET A 879 0.39 -28.59 -30.44
CA MET A 879 1.61 -27.78 -30.24
C MET A 879 2.59 -27.92 -31.42
N MET A 880 2.85 -29.15 -31.87
CA MET A 880 3.72 -29.39 -33.01
C MET A 880 3.19 -28.73 -34.29
N HIS A 881 1.87 -28.72 -34.49
CA HIS A 881 1.22 -28.00 -35.58
C HIS A 881 1.37 -26.47 -35.47
N LEU A 882 1.22 -25.90 -34.26
CA LEU A 882 1.45 -24.46 -34.03
C LEU A 882 2.90 -24.08 -34.37
N LEU A 883 3.88 -24.80 -33.82
CA LEU A 883 5.30 -24.54 -34.05
C LEU A 883 5.65 -24.64 -35.54
N ARG A 884 5.23 -25.71 -36.23
CA ARG A 884 5.48 -25.89 -37.67
C ARG A 884 4.81 -24.82 -38.52
N THR A 885 3.57 -24.44 -38.20
CA THR A 885 2.82 -23.43 -38.95
C THR A 885 3.49 -22.05 -38.87
N LEU A 886 3.92 -21.63 -37.68
CA LEU A 886 4.60 -20.34 -37.47
C LEU A 886 5.98 -20.30 -38.12
N LEU A 887 6.78 -21.36 -37.96
CA LEU A 887 8.10 -21.46 -38.60
C LEU A 887 7.98 -21.50 -40.14
N ARG A 888 7.00 -22.23 -40.69
CA ARG A 888 6.78 -22.32 -42.14
C ARG A 888 6.46 -20.96 -42.74
N ARG A 889 5.52 -20.21 -42.16
CA ARG A 889 5.13 -18.86 -42.64
C ARG A 889 6.30 -17.88 -42.61
N ALA A 890 7.18 -17.99 -41.61
CA ALA A 890 8.41 -17.21 -41.58
C ALA A 890 9.36 -17.60 -42.73
N THR A 891 9.50 -18.89 -43.05
CA THR A 891 10.34 -19.36 -44.18
C THR A 891 9.78 -19.07 -45.56
N GLU A 892 8.47 -18.89 -45.70
CA GLU A 892 7.79 -18.56 -46.96
C GLU A 892 7.79 -17.04 -47.25
N GLU A 893 8.42 -16.24 -46.38
CA GLU A 893 8.51 -14.77 -46.48
C GLU A 893 7.13 -14.10 -46.66
N GLU A 894 6.12 -14.50 -45.88
CA GLU A 894 4.85 -13.78 -45.79
C GLU A 894 4.95 -12.66 -44.73
N PRO A 895 5.35 -11.41 -45.05
CA PRO A 895 5.70 -10.39 -44.05
C PRO A 895 4.54 -9.96 -43.13
N THR A 896 3.29 -10.25 -43.51
CA THR A 896 2.09 -9.92 -42.71
C THR A 896 1.66 -11.06 -41.78
N ALA A 897 2.29 -12.23 -41.86
CA ALA A 897 1.84 -13.44 -41.18
C ALA A 897 2.70 -13.86 -39.98
N TRP A 898 3.78 -13.14 -39.68
CA TRP A 898 4.68 -13.42 -38.55
C TRP A 898 5.42 -12.16 -38.08
N THR A 899 6.03 -12.22 -36.89
CA THR A 899 6.91 -11.18 -36.33
C THR A 899 8.17 -11.80 -35.71
N GLU A 900 9.24 -11.02 -35.55
CA GLU A 900 10.46 -11.49 -34.89
C GLU A 900 10.17 -12.00 -33.45
N ALA A 901 9.33 -11.29 -32.70
CA ALA A 901 8.96 -11.64 -31.34
C ALA A 901 8.26 -13.01 -31.26
N MET A 902 7.37 -13.34 -32.22
CA MET A 902 6.79 -14.69 -32.31
C MET A 902 7.84 -15.76 -32.49
N ILE A 903 8.80 -15.54 -33.40
CA ILE A 903 9.85 -16.53 -33.66
C ILE A 903 10.76 -16.68 -32.45
N GLN A 904 11.06 -15.60 -31.73
CA GLN A 904 11.79 -15.66 -30.46
C GLN A 904 11.05 -16.53 -29.42
N MET A 905 9.73 -16.37 -29.29
CA MET A 905 8.89 -17.19 -28.40
C MET A 905 8.84 -18.66 -28.84
N VAL A 906 8.69 -18.91 -30.14
CA VAL A 906 8.72 -20.27 -30.72
C VAL A 906 10.05 -20.97 -30.44
N LEU A 907 11.17 -20.27 -30.64
CA LEU A 907 12.50 -20.77 -30.32
C LEU A 907 12.65 -21.07 -28.82
N HIS A 908 12.05 -20.25 -27.96
CA HIS A 908 12.05 -20.47 -26.52
C HIS A 908 11.23 -21.71 -26.12
N ILE A 909 10.04 -21.93 -26.69
CA ILE A 909 9.23 -23.13 -26.46
C ILE A 909 9.98 -24.39 -26.92
N ILE A 910 10.62 -24.34 -28.09
CA ILE A 910 11.44 -25.45 -28.60
C ILE A 910 12.62 -25.72 -27.65
N ALA A 911 13.27 -24.66 -27.16
CA ALA A 911 14.36 -24.79 -26.20
C ALA A 911 13.89 -25.44 -24.89
N LEU A 912 12.72 -25.05 -24.35
CA LEU A 912 12.12 -25.68 -23.18
C LEU A 912 11.85 -27.18 -23.41
N GLY A 913 11.27 -27.54 -24.56
CA GLY A 913 11.04 -28.94 -24.94
C GLY A 913 12.32 -29.78 -24.97
N LEU A 914 13.41 -29.23 -25.54
CA LEU A 914 14.70 -29.92 -25.60
C LEU A 914 15.40 -30.00 -24.24
N ILE A 915 15.31 -28.95 -23.41
CA ILE A 915 15.88 -28.95 -22.06
C ILE A 915 15.17 -29.99 -21.19
N GLU A 916 13.84 -30.04 -21.25
CA GLU A 916 13.01 -31.00 -20.50
C GLU A 916 13.38 -32.44 -20.88
N GLU A 917 13.42 -32.76 -22.18
CA GLU A 917 13.80 -34.10 -22.64
C GLU A 917 15.24 -34.45 -22.26
N LYS A 918 16.17 -33.50 -22.39
CA LYS A 918 17.58 -33.69 -21.98
C LYS A 918 17.68 -34.02 -20.49
N GLN A 919 16.97 -33.28 -19.63
CA GLN A 919 17.01 -33.53 -18.18
C GLN A 919 16.45 -34.91 -17.83
N GLN A 920 15.37 -35.34 -18.48
CA GLN A 920 14.80 -36.68 -18.25
C GLN A 920 15.75 -37.79 -18.72
N LEU A 921 16.34 -37.67 -19.92
CA LEU A 921 17.33 -38.63 -20.45
C LEU A 921 18.64 -38.68 -19.64
N GLN A 922 18.95 -37.63 -18.88
CA GLN A 922 20.11 -37.62 -17.97
C GLN A 922 19.81 -38.30 -16.63
N LYS A 923 18.54 -38.38 -16.23
CA LYS A 923 18.10 -38.92 -14.92
C LYS A 923 17.64 -40.37 -15.00
N ALA A 924 17.03 -40.77 -16.11
CA ALA A 924 16.43 -42.07 -16.32
C ALA A 924 16.97 -42.73 -17.59
N THR A 925 16.83 -44.04 -17.70
CA THR A 925 17.19 -44.77 -18.91
C THR A 925 16.26 -44.40 -20.07
N GLU A 926 16.71 -44.54 -21.33
CA GLU A 926 15.91 -44.18 -22.51
C GLU A 926 14.53 -44.85 -22.54
N GLU A 927 14.45 -46.11 -22.09
CA GLU A 927 13.22 -46.91 -22.06
C GLU A 927 12.19 -46.36 -21.06
N GLU A 928 12.62 -45.64 -20.02
CA GLU A 928 11.76 -45.02 -19.01
C GLU A 928 11.27 -43.63 -19.41
N VAL A 929 11.92 -42.98 -20.38
CA VAL A 929 11.61 -41.61 -20.81
C VAL A 929 10.53 -41.60 -21.89
N THR A 930 9.28 -41.45 -21.46
CA THR A 930 8.09 -41.37 -22.33
C THR A 930 7.91 -40.01 -23.02
N PHE A 931 8.72 -39.00 -22.69
CA PHE A 931 8.62 -37.66 -23.25
C PHE A 931 9.37 -37.55 -24.59
N GLU A 932 8.66 -37.45 -25.71
CA GLU A 932 9.22 -37.62 -27.06
C GLU A 932 9.22 -36.32 -27.91
N PHE A 933 9.64 -35.19 -27.32
CA PHE A 933 9.67 -33.91 -28.05
C PHE A 933 10.57 -33.99 -29.31
N TYR A 934 11.77 -34.54 -29.18
CA TYR A 934 12.75 -34.71 -30.25
C TYR A 934 12.18 -35.49 -31.43
N HIS A 935 11.58 -36.67 -31.17
CA HIS A 935 11.01 -37.50 -32.23
C HIS A 935 9.85 -36.81 -32.93
N LYS A 936 8.96 -36.13 -32.20
CA LYS A 936 7.85 -35.41 -32.82
C LYS A 936 8.30 -34.18 -33.60
N ALA A 937 9.29 -33.43 -33.11
CA ALA A 937 9.85 -32.26 -33.80
C ALA A 937 10.61 -32.64 -35.08
N THR A 938 11.20 -33.84 -35.15
CA THR A 938 11.94 -34.35 -36.32
C THR A 938 11.05 -35.01 -37.38
N ARG A 939 9.84 -35.45 -37.03
CA ARG A 939 8.85 -36.00 -37.98
C ARG A 939 8.33 -34.94 -38.97
N LEU A 940 8.03 -35.38 -40.21
CA LEU A 940 7.41 -34.55 -41.26
C LEU A 940 5.96 -34.19 -40.89
N GLY A 941 5.54 -32.96 -41.24
CA GLY A 941 4.32 -32.33 -40.71
C GLY A 941 2.99 -32.72 -41.38
N SER A 942 3.01 -33.38 -42.54
CA SER A 942 1.87 -33.98 -43.24
C SER A 942 2.41 -34.76 -44.45
N ALA A 943 1.55 -35.36 -45.27
CA ALA A 943 1.93 -35.95 -46.56
C ALA A 943 2.17 -34.89 -47.68
N ASP A 944 2.05 -33.59 -47.39
CA ASP A 944 2.29 -32.54 -48.38
C ASP A 944 3.78 -32.36 -48.68
N VAL A 945 4.09 -32.21 -49.96
CA VAL A 945 5.46 -32.12 -50.51
C VAL A 945 6.29 -30.96 -49.94
N ASN A 946 5.64 -29.95 -49.33
CA ASN A 946 6.28 -28.78 -48.71
C ASN A 946 6.31 -28.80 -47.17
N ALA A 947 5.81 -29.86 -46.51
CA ALA A 947 5.73 -29.94 -45.05
C ALA A 947 7.08 -30.32 -44.41
N GLY A 948 7.90 -29.31 -44.10
CA GLY A 948 9.16 -29.51 -43.37
C GLY A 948 8.96 -29.95 -41.91
N SER A 949 9.90 -30.75 -41.37
CA SER A 949 10.03 -30.94 -39.93
C SER A 949 10.51 -29.65 -39.25
N VAL A 950 10.31 -29.52 -37.93
CA VAL A 950 10.77 -28.33 -37.17
C VAL A 950 12.27 -28.10 -37.40
N VAL A 951 13.04 -29.19 -37.41
CA VAL A 951 14.47 -29.21 -37.69
C VAL A 951 14.80 -28.58 -39.06
N THR A 952 14.12 -29.01 -40.12
CA THR A 952 14.37 -28.48 -41.47
C THR A 952 13.93 -27.03 -41.64
N LEU A 953 12.88 -26.61 -40.94
CA LEU A 953 12.41 -25.22 -40.96
C LEU A 953 13.39 -24.30 -40.21
N LEU A 954 13.99 -24.76 -39.10
CA LEU A 954 15.06 -24.04 -38.40
C LEU A 954 16.30 -23.82 -39.29
N ASP A 955 16.65 -24.80 -40.13
CA ASP A 955 17.78 -24.65 -41.06
C ASP A 955 17.51 -23.59 -42.13
N LYS A 956 16.27 -23.51 -42.63
CA LYS A 956 15.84 -22.47 -43.58
C LYS A 956 15.82 -21.07 -42.94
N LEU A 957 15.39 -20.96 -41.68
CA LEU A 957 15.32 -19.68 -40.94
C LEU A 957 16.66 -18.98 -40.79
N ARG A 958 17.78 -19.72 -40.78
CA ARG A 958 19.13 -19.15 -40.67
C ARG A 958 19.49 -18.22 -41.83
N CYS A 959 18.85 -18.39 -42.99
CA CYS A 959 19.10 -17.62 -44.19
C CYS A 959 18.27 -16.33 -44.29
N ILE A 960 17.33 -16.10 -43.37
CA ILE A 960 16.42 -14.94 -43.40
C ILE A 960 17.10 -13.72 -42.78
N THR A 961 17.17 -12.63 -43.53
CA THR A 961 17.85 -11.39 -43.12
C THR A 961 17.14 -10.65 -41.98
N GLN A 962 15.81 -10.75 -41.92
CA GLN A 962 14.97 -10.13 -40.87
C GLN A 962 15.15 -10.79 -39.48
N LEU A 963 15.85 -11.93 -39.39
CA LEU A 963 16.09 -12.68 -38.14
C LEU A 963 17.57 -12.69 -37.72
N GLU A 964 18.36 -11.70 -38.17
CA GLU A 964 19.81 -11.62 -37.90
C GLU A 964 20.13 -11.66 -36.39
N SER A 965 19.34 -10.93 -35.60
CA SER A 965 19.39 -10.86 -34.13
C SER A 965 19.14 -12.20 -33.41
N GLN A 966 18.56 -13.19 -34.10
CA GLN A 966 18.19 -14.49 -33.54
C GLN A 966 19.08 -15.64 -34.04
N LYS A 967 20.05 -15.39 -34.93
CA LYS A 967 20.93 -16.43 -35.50
C LYS A 967 21.65 -17.26 -34.45
N ASP A 968 22.14 -16.60 -33.40
CA ASP A 968 22.83 -17.25 -32.28
C ASP A 968 21.89 -18.18 -31.51
N MET A 969 20.65 -17.76 -31.28
CA MET A 969 19.63 -18.59 -30.63
C MET A 969 19.23 -19.79 -31.51
N ILE A 970 19.06 -19.59 -32.82
CA ILE A 970 18.80 -20.68 -33.78
C ILE A 970 19.95 -21.69 -33.74
N SER A 971 21.21 -21.22 -33.76
CA SER A 971 22.40 -22.06 -33.65
C SER A 971 22.43 -22.85 -32.34
N TRP A 972 22.11 -22.21 -31.22
CA TRP A 972 22.02 -22.87 -29.91
C TRP A 972 20.95 -23.96 -29.89
N VAL A 973 19.75 -23.69 -30.41
CA VAL A 973 18.66 -24.69 -30.48
C VAL A 973 19.08 -25.89 -31.35
N ARG A 974 19.76 -25.65 -32.48
CA ARG A 974 20.31 -26.72 -33.34
C ARG A 974 21.32 -27.59 -32.57
N GLN A 975 22.22 -26.98 -31.82
CA GLN A 975 23.19 -27.70 -31.00
C GLN A 975 22.50 -28.52 -29.91
N MET A 976 21.41 -28.01 -29.32
CA MET A 976 20.65 -28.74 -28.32
C MET A 976 19.89 -29.94 -28.93
N PHE A 977 19.34 -29.81 -30.14
CA PHE A 977 18.79 -30.96 -30.88
C PHE A 977 19.81 -32.08 -31.06
N GLU A 978 21.05 -31.72 -31.44
CA GLU A 978 22.15 -32.67 -31.59
C GLU A 978 22.57 -33.28 -30.24
N ALA A 979 22.56 -32.51 -29.15
CA ALA A 979 22.83 -33.02 -27.81
C ALA A 979 21.79 -34.06 -27.35
N VAL A 980 20.50 -33.78 -27.54
CA VAL A 980 19.41 -34.71 -27.21
C VAL A 980 19.46 -35.95 -28.09
N LYS A 981 19.71 -35.79 -29.40
CA LYS A 981 19.92 -36.90 -30.34
C LYS A 981 20.98 -37.87 -29.83
N ARG A 982 22.14 -37.36 -29.42
CA ARG A 982 23.23 -38.21 -28.88
C ARG A 982 22.85 -38.93 -27.59
N LEU A 983 22.02 -38.33 -26.74
CA LEU A 983 21.56 -38.97 -25.50
C LEU A 983 20.59 -40.12 -25.78
N ARG A 984 19.68 -39.95 -26.75
CA ARG A 984 18.84 -41.04 -27.27
C ARG A 984 19.71 -42.14 -27.90
N GLU A 985 20.62 -41.78 -28.80
CA GLU A 985 21.44 -42.78 -29.53
C GLU A 985 22.48 -43.51 -28.65
N LYS A 986 22.99 -42.89 -27.57
CA LYS A 986 23.98 -43.52 -26.66
C LYS A 986 23.40 -44.65 -25.81
N SER A 987 22.10 -44.62 -25.49
CA SER A 987 21.46 -45.69 -24.71
C SER A 987 21.15 -46.93 -25.57
N GLY A 988 20.95 -46.75 -26.88
CA GLY A 988 20.78 -47.85 -27.83
C GLY A 988 22.03 -48.72 -28.09
N GLN A 989 23.22 -48.32 -27.64
CA GLN A 989 24.49 -49.05 -27.87
C GLN A 989 25.01 -49.83 -26.65
N THR A 990 24.33 -49.79 -25.51
CA THR A 990 24.79 -50.45 -24.26
C THR A 990 24.38 -51.92 -24.12
N ALA A 991 24.05 -52.62 -25.22
CA ALA A 991 23.75 -54.06 -25.21
C ALA A 991 24.86 -54.96 -25.80
N LEU A 992 25.95 -54.42 -26.34
CA LEU A 992 26.97 -55.22 -27.05
C LEU A 992 28.45 -54.97 -26.67
N ALA A 993 28.75 -54.06 -25.74
CA ALA A 993 30.13 -53.70 -25.41
C ALA A 993 30.57 -54.15 -23.99
N ALA A 994 30.05 -55.27 -23.50
CA ALA A 994 30.47 -55.87 -22.24
C ALA A 994 31.52 -56.99 -22.44
N ILE A 995 32.55 -56.80 -23.28
CA ILE A 995 33.75 -57.67 -23.27
C ILE A 995 35.00 -56.84 -23.63
N SER A 996 35.93 -56.79 -22.67
CA SER A 996 37.38 -56.52 -22.75
C SER A 996 37.90 -55.24 -22.08
N SER A 997 38.13 -55.37 -20.77
CA SER A 997 39.38 -55.11 -20.02
C SER A 997 40.30 -53.93 -20.37
N ASP A 998 40.47 -53.07 -19.35
CA ASP A 998 41.72 -52.56 -18.74
C ASP A 998 42.99 -52.48 -19.59
N VAL A 999 43.58 -51.28 -19.68
CA VAL A 999 45.02 -51.01 -19.42
C VAL A 999 45.20 -49.55 -18.95
N THR A 1000 45.89 -49.41 -17.81
CA THR A 1000 46.44 -48.18 -17.20
C THR A 1000 47.80 -47.75 -17.78
N VAL A 1001 48.25 -46.54 -17.40
CA VAL A 1001 49.60 -45.91 -17.56
C VAL A 1001 49.75 -45.13 -18.88
N GLY A 1002 50.28 -43.91 -18.97
CA GLY A 1002 51.01 -43.00 -18.09
C GLY A 1002 51.60 -41.87 -18.97
N ASP A 1003 52.01 -40.77 -18.34
CA ASP A 1003 52.65 -39.57 -18.92
C ASP A 1003 53.67 -39.81 -20.04
N GLU A 1004 53.67 -38.98 -21.10
CA GLU A 1004 54.92 -38.46 -21.71
C GLU A 1004 54.74 -37.11 -22.46
N VAL A 1005 55.50 -36.12 -21.99
CA VAL A 1005 56.42 -35.22 -22.73
C VAL A 1005 55.88 -34.31 -23.86
N GLN A 1006 55.77 -33.02 -23.54
CA GLN A 1006 55.68 -31.91 -24.50
C GLN A 1006 57.04 -31.60 -25.16
N SER A 1007 57.05 -31.53 -26.49
CA SER A 1007 58.23 -31.20 -27.31
C SER A 1007 58.55 -29.68 -27.33
N PRO A 1008 59.82 -29.27 -27.59
CA PRO A 1008 60.28 -27.88 -27.47
C PRO A 1008 59.73 -26.90 -28.52
N VAL A 1009 58.95 -27.39 -29.50
CA VAL A 1009 58.52 -26.62 -30.67
C VAL A 1009 57.26 -25.77 -30.38
N GLU A 1010 56.47 -26.15 -29.38
CA GLU A 1010 55.23 -25.41 -29.02
C GLU A 1010 55.47 -24.14 -28.20
N LYS A 1011 56.56 -24.07 -27.42
CA LYS A 1011 56.93 -22.86 -26.67
C LYS A 1011 57.30 -21.70 -27.60
N GLU A 1012 57.99 -21.98 -28.70
CA GLU A 1012 58.43 -20.94 -29.64
C GLU A 1012 57.27 -20.41 -30.51
N LYS A 1013 56.30 -21.28 -30.86
CA LYS A 1013 55.07 -20.87 -31.56
C LYS A 1013 54.13 -20.03 -30.68
N ARG A 1014 53.99 -20.35 -29.39
CA ARG A 1014 53.22 -19.53 -28.43
C ARG A 1014 53.88 -18.17 -28.20
N LYS A 1015 55.21 -18.10 -28.16
CA LYS A 1015 55.96 -16.83 -28.00
C LYS A 1015 55.75 -15.90 -29.20
N ARG A 1016 55.85 -16.43 -30.43
CA ARG A 1016 55.56 -15.64 -31.66
C ARG A 1016 54.10 -15.20 -31.78
N LYS A 1017 53.12 -16.01 -31.36
CA LYS A 1017 51.70 -15.62 -31.35
C LYS A 1017 51.39 -14.57 -30.27
N ALA A 1018 52.02 -14.67 -29.10
CA ALA A 1018 51.90 -13.66 -28.05
C ALA A 1018 52.55 -12.33 -28.46
N GLU A 1019 53.68 -12.37 -29.16
CA GLU A 1019 54.39 -11.19 -29.65
C GLU A 1019 53.65 -10.52 -30.82
N ALA A 1020 53.10 -11.30 -31.76
CA ALA A 1020 52.23 -10.77 -32.81
C ALA A 1020 50.92 -10.17 -32.26
N ALA A 1021 50.33 -10.79 -31.23
CA ALA A 1021 49.17 -10.22 -30.53
C ALA A 1021 49.53 -8.98 -29.70
N ARG A 1022 50.79 -8.88 -29.21
CA ARG A 1022 51.30 -7.67 -28.55
C ARG A 1022 51.52 -6.55 -29.57
N LEU A 1023 52.12 -6.83 -30.71
CA LEU A 1023 52.30 -5.89 -31.83
C LEU A 1023 50.96 -5.44 -32.41
N HIS A 1024 49.97 -6.33 -32.55
CA HIS A 1024 48.63 -5.96 -32.99
C HIS A 1024 47.91 -5.09 -31.95
N ARG A 1025 47.97 -5.44 -30.66
CA ARG A 1025 47.44 -4.59 -29.58
C ARG A 1025 48.16 -3.25 -29.48
N GLN A 1026 49.47 -3.21 -29.75
CA GLN A 1026 50.27 -1.99 -29.77
C GLN A 1026 49.94 -1.13 -30.99
N LYS A 1027 49.62 -1.73 -32.14
CA LYS A 1027 49.17 -1.02 -33.35
C LYS A 1027 47.74 -0.50 -33.22
N ILE A 1028 46.84 -1.24 -32.58
CA ILE A 1028 45.48 -0.79 -32.22
C ILE A 1028 45.56 0.33 -31.19
N MET A 1029 46.39 0.21 -30.15
CA MET A 1029 46.60 1.28 -29.18
C MET A 1029 47.26 2.51 -29.81
N ALA A 1030 48.18 2.33 -30.76
CA ALA A 1030 48.77 3.44 -31.51
C ALA A 1030 47.76 4.10 -32.48
N GLN A 1031 46.87 3.32 -33.11
CA GLN A 1031 45.78 3.86 -33.94
C GLN A 1031 44.72 4.57 -33.09
N MET A 1032 44.32 3.99 -31.95
CA MET A 1032 43.43 4.62 -30.98
C MET A 1032 44.06 5.89 -30.42
N SER A 1033 45.36 5.88 -30.10
CA SER A 1033 46.09 7.06 -29.61
C SER A 1033 46.29 8.13 -30.68
N ALA A 1034 46.50 7.74 -31.94
CA ALA A 1034 46.57 8.69 -33.07
C ALA A 1034 45.18 9.27 -33.42
N LEU A 1035 44.12 8.46 -33.32
CA LEU A 1035 42.73 8.92 -33.45
C LEU A 1035 42.34 9.80 -32.25
N GLN A 1036 42.79 9.48 -31.04
CA GLN A 1036 42.62 10.32 -29.85
C GLN A 1036 43.41 11.63 -29.99
N LYS A 1037 44.64 11.61 -30.51
CA LYS A 1037 45.43 12.83 -30.75
C LYS A 1037 44.81 13.69 -31.83
N ASN A 1038 44.38 13.11 -32.95
CA ASN A 1038 43.63 13.85 -33.96
C ASN A 1038 42.30 14.36 -33.39
N PHE A 1039 41.59 13.58 -32.57
CA PHE A 1039 40.36 14.01 -31.92
C PHE A 1039 40.60 15.13 -30.90
N ILE A 1040 41.68 15.06 -30.11
CA ILE A 1040 42.08 16.09 -29.14
C ILE A 1040 42.61 17.33 -29.86
N GLU A 1041 43.33 17.22 -30.98
CA GLU A 1041 43.75 18.39 -31.77
C GLU A 1041 42.61 19.04 -32.55
N THR A 1042 41.63 18.25 -33.01
CA THR A 1042 40.42 18.78 -33.66
C THR A 1042 39.47 19.40 -32.63
N ASN A 1043 39.52 18.94 -31.37
CA ASN A 1043 38.70 19.42 -30.25
C ASN A 1043 39.56 20.12 -29.17
N LYS A 1044 40.69 20.73 -29.55
CA LYS A 1044 41.72 21.25 -28.64
C LYS A 1044 41.19 22.30 -27.66
N LEU A 1045 40.19 23.07 -28.08
CA LEU A 1045 39.52 24.09 -27.26
C LEU A 1045 38.59 23.52 -26.18
N LEU A 1046 38.18 22.25 -26.27
CA LEU A 1046 37.28 21.61 -25.29
C LEU A 1046 38.03 20.92 -24.15
N TYR A 1047 39.32 20.61 -24.32
CA TYR A 1047 40.12 19.88 -23.32
C TYR A 1047 41.09 20.75 -22.51
N ASP A 1048 41.33 22.01 -22.91
CA ASP A 1048 42.18 22.96 -22.18
C ASP A 1048 41.53 23.52 -20.88
N SER A 1049 40.25 23.25 -20.61
CA SER A 1049 39.56 23.78 -19.41
C SER A 1049 39.48 22.81 -18.23
N THR A 1050 39.80 21.51 -18.39
CA THR A 1050 39.71 20.55 -17.29
C THR A 1050 40.70 19.39 -17.42
N LEU A 1051 41.97 19.66 -17.14
CA LEU A 1051 42.82 18.99 -16.13
C LEU A 1051 44.31 19.06 -16.53
N GLU A 1052 45.03 19.98 -15.88
CA GLU A 1052 46.33 19.77 -15.21
C GLU A 1052 46.86 21.16 -14.81
N SER A 1053 47.24 21.36 -13.55
CA SER A 1053 48.66 21.22 -13.31
C SER A 1053 49.00 20.10 -12.33
N PRO A 1054 50.12 19.41 -12.56
CA PRO A 1054 50.41 18.07 -12.07
C PRO A 1054 51.32 18.11 -10.84
N VAL A 1055 51.45 16.97 -10.14
CA VAL A 1055 52.59 16.74 -9.26
C VAL A 1055 53.54 15.75 -9.93
N CYS A 1056 54.76 16.17 -10.21
CA CYS A 1056 55.97 15.38 -9.93
C CYS A 1056 57.20 16.28 -9.92
N ALA A 1057 57.79 16.53 -8.74
CA ALA A 1057 58.97 15.84 -8.20
C ALA A 1057 60.23 16.71 -8.38
N THR A 1058 60.69 17.48 -7.40
CA THR A 1058 61.56 17.11 -6.24
C THR A 1058 62.18 18.41 -5.69
N PRO A 1059 62.88 18.46 -4.54
CA PRO A 1059 62.80 17.75 -3.25
C PRO A 1059 62.37 18.73 -2.11
N MET A 1060 62.39 18.29 -0.84
CA MET A 1060 62.34 19.12 0.40
C MET A 1060 63.02 20.49 0.22
N GLU A 1061 62.57 21.62 0.75
CA GLU A 1061 61.85 21.99 1.97
C GLU A 1061 61.49 23.49 1.85
N GLU A 1062 60.54 23.96 2.66
CA GLU A 1062 60.32 25.38 3.07
C GLU A 1062 60.23 26.52 2.03
N SER A 1063 59.07 27.19 2.01
CA SER A 1063 58.88 28.64 2.31
C SER A 1063 57.71 29.24 1.51
N TYR A 1064 56.82 29.92 2.23
CA TYR A 1064 55.74 30.75 1.67
C TYR A 1064 56.31 31.94 0.89
N PRO A 1065 55.58 32.40 -0.15
CA PRO A 1065 55.32 33.83 -0.20
C PRO A 1065 53.83 34.14 -0.46
N ASP A 1066 53.30 35.01 0.41
CA ASP A 1066 52.13 35.85 0.18
C ASP A 1066 52.22 36.63 -1.15
N GLU A 1067 51.08 36.83 -1.82
CA GLU A 1067 50.55 38.18 -2.09
C GLU A 1067 49.13 38.13 -2.65
N GLU A 1068 48.33 39.12 -2.22
CA GLU A 1068 46.88 39.18 -2.15
C GLU A 1068 46.19 39.58 -3.46
N GLY A 1069 45.00 39.02 -3.74
CA GLY A 1069 44.13 39.48 -4.83
C GLY A 1069 42.81 38.70 -4.98
N SER A 1070 41.85 38.92 -4.09
CA SER A 1070 40.50 38.31 -4.12
C SER A 1070 39.78 38.56 -5.47
N THR A 1071 39.42 37.49 -6.20
CA THR A 1071 38.50 37.56 -7.34
C THR A 1071 37.06 37.76 -6.85
N ILE A 1072 36.46 38.90 -7.18
CA ILE A 1072 35.12 39.28 -6.72
C ILE A 1072 34.09 38.85 -7.78
N ALA A 1073 33.14 37.98 -7.41
CA ALA A 1073 32.12 37.45 -8.31
C ALA A 1073 30.88 38.36 -8.47
N LEU A 1074 30.60 39.22 -7.49
CA LEU A 1074 29.42 40.09 -7.44
C LEU A 1074 29.80 41.50 -6.94
N GLY A 1075 29.11 42.53 -7.45
CA GLY A 1075 29.30 43.93 -7.06
C GLY A 1075 30.17 44.75 -8.01
N PRO A 1076 30.46 46.03 -7.69
CA PRO A 1076 31.09 46.99 -8.62
C PRO A 1076 32.53 46.62 -9.03
N LYS A 1077 33.17 45.75 -8.26
CA LYS A 1077 34.54 45.26 -8.48
C LYS A 1077 34.55 43.86 -9.14
N ARG A 1078 33.44 43.43 -9.74
CA ARG A 1078 33.33 42.13 -10.42
C ARG A 1078 34.39 42.02 -11.53
N GLY A 1079 35.11 40.90 -11.56
CA GLY A 1079 36.10 40.60 -12.59
C GLY A 1079 35.47 40.49 -14.00
N SER A 1080 36.24 40.82 -15.04
CA SER A 1080 35.79 40.71 -16.44
C SER A 1080 35.44 39.26 -16.80
N CYS A 1081 34.24 39.03 -17.34
CA CYS A 1081 33.78 37.71 -17.81
C CYS A 1081 33.43 37.80 -19.30
N VAL A 1082 33.91 36.87 -20.10
CA VAL A 1082 33.57 36.74 -21.53
C VAL A 1082 32.18 36.09 -21.63
N PRO A 1083 31.21 36.64 -22.38
CA PRO A 1083 29.90 36.02 -22.52
C PRO A 1083 29.95 34.84 -23.49
N ASP A 1084 29.73 33.62 -22.98
CA ASP A 1084 29.45 32.45 -23.81
C ASP A 1084 28.05 32.56 -24.45
N LYS A 1085 27.92 32.09 -25.69
CA LYS A 1085 26.61 32.01 -26.37
C LYS A 1085 25.78 30.88 -25.76
N GLU A 1086 24.79 31.21 -24.93
CA GLU A 1086 23.83 30.24 -24.42
C GLU A 1086 22.63 30.07 -25.39
N VAL A 1087 22.51 28.86 -25.94
CA VAL A 1087 21.35 28.42 -26.74
C VAL A 1087 20.49 27.50 -25.87
N LEU A 1088 19.19 27.78 -25.77
CA LEU A 1088 18.24 27.01 -24.97
C LEU A 1088 17.10 26.46 -25.83
N THR A 1089 16.65 25.24 -25.54
CA THR A 1089 15.54 24.58 -26.24
C THR A 1089 14.26 24.68 -25.42
N CYS A 1090 13.17 25.11 -26.04
CA CYS A 1090 11.85 25.15 -25.41
C CYS A 1090 11.23 23.74 -25.33
N ILE A 1091 10.92 23.24 -24.13
CA ILE A 1091 10.37 21.87 -23.99
C ILE A 1091 8.97 21.67 -24.59
N LEU A 1092 8.23 22.75 -24.86
CA LEU A 1092 6.86 22.69 -25.38
C LEU A 1092 6.80 22.72 -26.91
N CYS A 1093 7.51 23.65 -27.57
CA CYS A 1093 7.54 23.74 -29.04
C CYS A 1093 8.78 23.09 -29.68
N GLN A 1094 9.77 22.67 -28.87
CA GLN A 1094 11.04 22.08 -29.31
C GLN A 1094 11.90 23.01 -30.19
N GLU A 1095 11.61 24.32 -30.19
CA GLU A 1095 12.41 25.33 -30.88
C GLU A 1095 13.64 25.71 -30.03
N GLU A 1096 14.81 25.79 -30.67
CA GLU A 1096 16.05 26.29 -30.08
C GLU A 1096 16.15 27.81 -30.26
N GLN A 1097 16.51 28.53 -29.20
CA GLN A 1097 16.65 29.98 -29.21
C GLN A 1097 17.93 30.45 -28.51
N ASP A 1098 18.68 31.34 -29.16
CA ASP A 1098 19.76 32.12 -28.54
C ASP A 1098 19.20 33.08 -27.48
N LEU A 1099 19.75 33.09 -26.26
CA LEU A 1099 19.41 34.08 -25.24
C LEU A 1099 19.96 35.48 -25.58
N LYS A 1100 19.11 36.36 -26.12
CA LYS A 1100 19.43 37.77 -26.40
C LYS A 1100 18.38 38.69 -25.77
N LEU A 1101 18.76 39.91 -25.41
CA LEU A 1101 17.84 40.94 -24.88
C LEU A 1101 16.61 41.20 -25.77
N ASN A 1102 16.74 40.95 -27.09
CA ASN A 1102 15.67 41.17 -28.07
C ASN A 1102 14.98 39.86 -28.53
N SER A 1103 15.29 38.71 -27.92
CA SER A 1103 14.69 37.41 -28.24
C SER A 1103 13.43 37.14 -27.39
N GLN A 1104 12.64 36.10 -27.71
CA GLN A 1104 11.46 35.80 -26.90
C GLN A 1104 11.88 35.40 -25.47
N THR A 1105 11.13 35.84 -24.46
CA THR A 1105 11.44 35.54 -23.07
C THR A 1105 11.35 34.04 -22.80
N MET A 1106 12.45 33.46 -22.35
CA MET A 1106 12.54 32.08 -21.89
C MET A 1106 12.39 32.03 -20.37
N VAL A 1107 11.69 31.02 -19.87
CA VAL A 1107 11.39 30.85 -18.45
C VAL A 1107 11.69 29.42 -17.98
N LEU A 1108 12.13 29.29 -16.73
CA LEU A 1108 12.33 28.04 -16.00
C LEU A 1108 11.12 27.75 -15.12
N THR A 1109 10.62 26.52 -15.13
CA THR A 1109 9.58 26.13 -14.15
C THR A 1109 10.17 26.02 -12.75
N ALA A 1110 9.51 26.57 -11.74
CA ALA A 1110 9.99 26.54 -10.36
C ALA A 1110 8.86 26.37 -9.34
N CYS A 1111 9.22 25.84 -8.18
CA CYS A 1111 8.42 25.83 -6.98
C CYS A 1111 9.10 26.72 -5.93
N VAL A 1112 8.38 27.72 -5.46
CA VAL A 1112 8.83 28.68 -4.44
C VAL A 1112 8.00 28.48 -3.19
N GLN A 1113 8.64 28.21 -2.07
CA GLN A 1113 7.97 28.01 -0.79
C GLN A 1113 8.69 28.75 0.34
N LYS A 1114 7.96 29.03 1.42
CA LYS A 1114 8.56 29.56 2.65
C LYS A 1114 9.38 28.46 3.33
N SER A 1115 10.57 28.79 3.81
CA SER A 1115 11.46 27.86 4.50
C SER A 1115 12.10 28.53 5.71
N THR A 1116 12.14 27.83 6.83
CA THR A 1116 12.85 28.29 8.04
C THR A 1116 14.32 27.87 8.06
N THR A 1117 14.79 27.14 7.04
CA THR A 1117 16.14 26.54 6.99
C THR A 1117 17.28 27.57 7.07
N LEU A 1118 17.05 28.79 6.59
CA LEU A 1118 18.01 29.90 6.66
C LEU A 1118 17.67 30.93 7.74
N SER A 1119 16.65 30.70 8.58
CA SER A 1119 16.27 31.63 9.65
C SER A 1119 17.16 31.41 10.87
N GLN A 1120 17.81 32.49 11.33
CA GLN A 1120 18.67 32.47 12.52
C GLN A 1120 17.92 32.77 13.82
N CYS A 1121 16.61 33.08 13.77
CA CYS A 1121 15.82 33.51 14.91
C CYS A 1121 14.62 32.57 15.16
N TRP A 1122 14.84 31.53 15.96
CA TRP A 1122 13.75 30.66 16.41
C TRP A 1122 13.08 31.26 17.66
N GLY A 1123 11.80 31.63 17.55
CA GLY A 1123 10.95 31.96 18.70
C GLY A 1123 11.00 33.40 19.25
N LYS A 1124 11.46 34.40 18.49
CA LYS A 1124 11.37 35.83 18.89
C LYS A 1124 10.48 36.63 17.94
N SER A 1125 9.51 37.37 18.49
CA SER A 1125 8.71 38.35 17.74
C SER A 1125 9.56 39.61 17.50
N VAL A 1126 9.97 39.85 16.25
CA VAL A 1126 10.71 41.06 15.89
C VAL A 1126 9.72 42.18 15.59
N ILE A 1127 9.78 43.27 16.37
CA ILE A 1127 9.03 44.51 16.10
C ILE A 1127 9.87 45.33 15.13
N HIS A 1128 9.37 45.57 13.91
CA HIS A 1128 10.12 46.27 12.87
C HIS A 1128 10.02 47.80 13.04
N SER A 1129 11.14 48.47 13.32
CA SER A 1129 11.30 49.93 13.14
C SER A 1129 11.70 50.22 11.69
N GLY A 1130 10.86 50.94 10.95
CA GLY A 1130 10.86 51.06 9.48
C GLY A 1130 12.01 51.81 8.80
N GLU A 1131 13.23 51.83 9.34
CA GLU A 1131 14.35 52.58 8.74
C GLU A 1131 15.61 51.72 8.68
N THR A 1132 15.72 50.82 7.69
CA THR A 1132 16.95 50.27 7.06
C THR A 1132 16.64 48.94 6.35
N PHE A 1133 15.97 48.98 5.21
CA PHE A 1133 15.88 47.80 4.33
C PHE A 1133 16.65 48.09 3.04
N ASP A 1134 17.71 47.33 2.77
CA ASP A 1134 18.31 47.28 1.44
C ASP A 1134 17.45 46.33 0.59
N PRO A 1135 16.71 46.84 -0.41
CA PRO A 1135 15.85 46.00 -1.21
C PRO A 1135 16.64 44.99 -2.06
N LEU A 1136 17.97 44.97 -2.10
CA LEU A 1136 18.70 43.96 -2.89
C LEU A 1136 19.08 42.71 -2.08
N PHE A 1137 18.95 42.74 -0.76
CA PHE A 1137 19.42 41.65 0.10
C PHE A 1137 18.36 41.23 1.13
N THR A 1138 18.16 39.92 1.25
CA THR A 1138 17.26 39.32 2.25
C THR A 1138 17.85 39.53 3.65
N HIS A 1139 17.11 40.23 4.53
CA HIS A 1139 17.60 40.57 5.86
C HIS A 1139 17.83 39.30 6.72
N PRO A 1140 18.96 39.15 7.43
CA PRO A 1140 19.29 37.94 8.19
C PRO A 1140 18.33 37.64 9.35
N GLU A 1141 17.54 38.62 9.79
CA GLU A 1141 16.57 38.49 10.88
C GLU A 1141 15.14 38.10 10.42
N LEU A 1142 14.96 37.67 9.17
CA LEU A 1142 13.66 37.19 8.69
C LEU A 1142 13.25 35.88 9.38
N SER A 1143 12.00 35.85 9.87
CA SER A 1143 11.41 34.68 10.55
C SER A 1143 11.21 33.47 9.61
N CYS A 1144 11.16 33.70 8.30
CA CYS A 1144 11.23 32.67 7.26
C CYS A 1144 11.95 33.23 6.02
N GLY A 1145 12.76 32.38 5.37
CA GLY A 1145 13.39 32.66 4.07
C GLY A 1145 12.62 32.04 2.90
N THR A 1146 13.04 32.37 1.68
CA THR A 1146 12.48 31.82 0.45
C THR A 1146 13.30 30.62 -0.02
N HIS A 1147 12.68 29.45 -0.15
CA HIS A 1147 13.29 28.29 -0.79
C HIS A 1147 12.72 28.12 -2.20
N THR A 1148 13.59 28.17 -3.19
CA THR A 1148 13.25 28.02 -4.61
C THR A 1148 13.85 26.73 -5.14
N GLY A 1149 13.01 25.80 -5.57
CA GLY A 1149 13.41 24.59 -6.30
C GLY A 1149 13.00 24.68 -7.77
N SER A 1150 13.84 24.25 -8.69
CA SER A 1150 13.50 24.16 -10.11
C SER A 1150 13.92 22.79 -10.65
N CYS A 1151 13.14 22.25 -11.59
CA CYS A 1151 13.52 21.03 -12.31
C CYS A 1151 14.50 21.30 -13.48
N GLY A 1152 14.84 22.57 -13.76
CA GLY A 1152 15.78 22.95 -14.81
C GLY A 1152 15.20 22.99 -16.23
N HIS A 1153 13.92 22.64 -16.43
CA HIS A 1153 13.30 22.67 -17.76
C HIS A 1153 12.89 24.09 -18.18
N VAL A 1154 13.27 24.45 -19.41
CA VAL A 1154 13.08 25.79 -19.99
C VAL A 1154 12.00 25.78 -21.07
N MET A 1155 11.20 26.84 -21.13
CA MET A 1155 10.21 27.05 -22.19
C MET A 1155 10.03 28.53 -22.50
N HIS A 1156 9.46 28.87 -23.67
CA HIS A 1156 9.03 30.24 -23.93
C HIS A 1156 7.92 30.62 -22.94
N ALA A 1157 7.94 31.86 -22.43
CA ALA A 1157 6.89 32.39 -21.56
C ALA A 1157 5.49 32.24 -22.19
N VAL A 1158 5.40 32.47 -23.51
CA VAL A 1158 4.15 32.34 -24.28
C VAL A 1158 3.68 30.88 -24.38
N CYS A 1159 4.62 29.93 -24.54
CA CYS A 1159 4.30 28.51 -24.57
C CYS A 1159 3.79 28.03 -23.21
N TRP A 1160 4.45 28.45 -22.12
CA TRP A 1160 3.98 28.19 -20.76
C TRP A 1160 2.57 28.72 -20.53
N GLN A 1161 2.32 29.97 -20.92
CA GLN A 1161 1.03 30.62 -20.69
C GLN A 1161 -0.12 29.88 -21.40
N LYS A 1162 0.07 29.51 -22.68
CA LYS A 1162 -0.90 28.68 -23.41
C LYS A 1162 -1.14 27.33 -22.76
N PHE A 1163 -0.08 26.69 -22.26
CA PHE A 1163 -0.17 25.41 -21.55
C PHE A 1163 -0.96 25.54 -20.24
N PHE A 1164 -0.67 26.57 -19.44
CA PHE A 1164 -1.33 26.82 -18.16
C PHE A 1164 -2.82 27.17 -18.36
N GLU A 1165 -3.15 28.03 -19.34
CA GLU A 1165 -4.53 28.35 -19.72
C GLU A 1165 -5.31 27.11 -20.18
N ALA A 1166 -4.67 26.21 -20.94
CA ALA A 1166 -5.30 24.95 -21.37
C ALA A 1166 -5.61 24.01 -20.18
N ILE A 1167 -4.75 23.96 -19.17
CA ILE A 1167 -5.00 23.19 -17.94
C ILE A 1167 -6.17 23.81 -17.16
N GLN A 1168 -6.21 25.14 -17.01
CA GLN A 1168 -7.32 25.81 -16.33
C GLN A 1168 -8.66 25.58 -17.03
N LEU A 1169 -8.70 25.62 -18.36
CA LEU A 1169 -9.90 25.33 -19.16
C LEU A 1169 -10.35 23.87 -19.01
N THR A 1170 -9.41 22.91 -19.09
CA THR A 1170 -9.71 21.48 -18.97
C THR A 1170 -10.24 21.14 -17.58
N THR A 1171 -9.72 21.80 -16.53
CA THR A 1171 -10.16 21.58 -15.14
C THR A 1171 -11.53 22.19 -14.87
N ARG A 1172 -11.80 23.41 -15.38
CA ARG A 1172 -13.13 24.04 -15.25
C ARG A 1172 -14.25 23.25 -15.94
N GLN A 1173 -13.93 22.43 -16.94
CA GLN A 1173 -14.88 21.56 -17.62
C GLN A 1173 -15.04 20.19 -16.94
N ARG A 1174 -14.17 19.84 -15.97
CA ARG A 1174 -14.17 18.57 -15.24
C ARG A 1174 -14.45 18.84 -13.75
N LEU A 1175 -15.72 18.87 -13.38
CA LEU A 1175 -16.18 19.23 -12.01
C LEU A 1175 -15.83 18.22 -10.89
N HIS A 1176 -15.06 17.16 -11.14
CA HIS A 1176 -14.81 16.09 -10.15
C HIS A 1176 -13.43 15.41 -10.28
N VAL A 1177 -12.35 16.17 -10.44
CA VAL A 1177 -10.99 15.62 -10.30
C VAL A 1177 -10.26 16.38 -9.20
N ASP A 1178 -10.02 15.71 -8.07
CA ASP A 1178 -9.07 16.19 -7.06
C ASP A 1178 -7.67 16.21 -7.70
N LEU A 1179 -7.26 17.40 -8.14
CA LEU A 1179 -5.91 17.62 -8.63
C LEU A 1179 -4.95 17.58 -7.43
N ILE A 1180 -3.79 16.94 -7.61
CA ILE A 1180 -2.70 16.88 -6.62
C ILE A 1180 -2.06 18.28 -6.40
N PHE A 1181 -2.58 19.32 -7.04
CA PHE A 1181 -2.06 20.69 -7.01
C PHE A 1181 -3.21 21.70 -7.21
N ASP A 1182 -3.10 22.87 -6.57
CA ASP A 1182 -4.13 23.90 -6.58
C ASP A 1182 -3.88 24.96 -7.68
N LEU A 1183 -4.70 24.90 -8.74
CA LEU A 1183 -4.65 25.86 -9.85
C LEU A 1183 -5.04 27.29 -9.44
N GLY A 1184 -5.83 27.47 -8.38
CA GLY A 1184 -6.19 28.77 -7.82
C GLY A 1184 -4.99 29.47 -7.17
N ASN A 1185 -4.08 28.69 -6.60
CA ASN A 1185 -2.79 29.14 -6.06
C ASN A 1185 -1.66 29.19 -7.10
N GLY A 1186 -1.98 29.02 -8.39
CA GLY A 1186 -0.99 29.05 -9.48
C GLY A 1186 -0.14 27.79 -9.58
N GLU A 1187 -0.51 26.71 -8.89
CA GLU A 1187 0.23 25.45 -8.93
C GLU A 1187 -0.04 24.67 -10.21
N TYR A 1188 1.00 24.03 -10.75
CA TYR A 1188 0.93 23.19 -11.93
C TYR A 1188 2.08 22.18 -11.93
N LEU A 1189 1.94 21.11 -12.71
CA LEU A 1189 3.03 20.16 -12.94
C LEU A 1189 3.82 20.55 -14.18
N CYS A 1190 5.15 20.48 -14.10
CA CYS A 1190 6.02 20.66 -15.26
C CYS A 1190 5.57 19.71 -16.41
N PRO A 1191 5.39 20.21 -17.65
CA PRO A 1191 4.87 19.40 -18.75
C PRO A 1191 5.69 18.13 -19.01
N LEU A 1192 7.02 18.22 -18.83
CA LEU A 1192 7.97 17.18 -19.17
C LEU A 1192 8.23 16.21 -18.01
N CYS A 1193 8.68 16.69 -16.84
CA CYS A 1193 9.08 15.83 -15.72
C CYS A 1193 8.03 15.67 -14.62
N LYS A 1194 6.89 16.36 -14.73
CA LYS A 1194 5.80 16.35 -13.74
C LYS A 1194 6.20 16.79 -12.32
N CYS A 1195 7.32 17.52 -12.15
CA CYS A 1195 7.63 18.16 -10.87
C CYS A 1195 6.57 19.22 -10.52
N HIS A 1196 6.21 19.30 -9.24
CA HIS A 1196 5.34 20.35 -8.71
C HIS A 1196 6.01 21.71 -8.85
N CYS A 1197 5.26 22.68 -9.39
CA CYS A 1197 5.70 24.04 -9.67
C CYS A 1197 4.56 25.00 -9.29
N ASN A 1198 4.88 26.19 -8.84
CA ASN A 1198 3.88 27.23 -8.55
C ASN A 1198 4.23 28.58 -9.20
N THR A 1199 5.34 28.64 -9.94
CA THR A 1199 5.77 29.84 -10.65
C THR A 1199 6.73 29.50 -11.80
N VAL A 1200 7.15 30.53 -12.52
CA VAL A 1200 8.21 30.47 -13.53
C VAL A 1200 9.25 31.56 -13.28
N ILE A 1201 10.52 31.27 -13.51
CA ILE A 1201 11.64 32.20 -13.33
C ILE A 1201 12.15 32.65 -14.70
N PRO A 1202 12.17 33.95 -15.01
CA PRO A 1202 12.71 34.43 -16.29
C PRO A 1202 14.22 34.22 -16.37
N ILE A 1203 14.70 33.74 -17.51
CA ILE A 1203 16.12 33.60 -17.79
C ILE A 1203 16.63 34.91 -18.41
N ILE A 1204 17.60 35.55 -17.74
CA ILE A 1204 18.16 36.83 -18.15
C ILE A 1204 19.55 36.59 -18.78
N PRO A 1205 19.81 37.07 -20.02
CA PRO A 1205 21.13 36.95 -20.62
C PRO A 1205 22.18 37.75 -19.82
N LEU A 1206 23.39 37.22 -19.71
CA LEU A 1206 24.52 37.91 -19.07
C LEU A 1206 24.92 39.16 -19.85
N VAL A 1207 24.70 40.34 -19.27
CA VAL A 1207 25.14 41.64 -19.84
C VAL A 1207 26.35 42.15 -19.06
N ALA A 1208 27.41 42.53 -19.76
CA ALA A 1208 28.65 43.05 -19.18
C ALA A 1208 28.60 44.56 -18.79
N GLU A 1209 27.43 45.14 -18.54
CA GLU A 1209 27.35 46.56 -18.14
C GLU A 1209 27.52 46.75 -16.64
N GLN A 1210 28.34 47.73 -16.26
CA GLN A 1210 28.53 48.17 -14.87
C GLN A 1210 27.17 48.46 -14.22
N VAL A 1211 26.89 47.79 -13.10
CA VAL A 1211 25.68 47.99 -12.29
C VAL A 1211 25.67 49.41 -11.73
N ASN A 1212 25.00 50.32 -12.43
CA ASN A 1212 24.76 51.68 -11.96
C ASN A 1212 23.51 51.66 -11.08
N ARG A 1213 23.64 51.99 -9.78
CA ARG A 1213 22.56 51.94 -8.76
C ARG A 1213 21.28 52.69 -9.16
N SER A 1214 21.33 53.62 -10.11
CA SER A 1214 20.19 54.42 -10.57
C SER A 1214 19.31 53.78 -11.65
N ARG A 1215 19.75 52.68 -12.31
CA ARG A 1215 19.01 52.05 -13.42
C ARG A 1215 17.99 50.99 -13.00
N PHE A 1216 18.13 50.36 -11.83
CA PHE A 1216 17.17 49.35 -11.34
C PHE A 1216 15.85 49.95 -10.81
N LEU A 1217 15.80 51.27 -10.56
CA LEU A 1217 14.59 51.98 -10.13
C LEU A 1217 13.66 52.39 -11.28
N ARG A 1218 13.96 51.99 -12.52
CA ARG A 1218 12.98 52.03 -13.61
C ARG A 1218 12.51 50.61 -13.88
N PRO A 1219 11.20 50.33 -13.92
CA PRO A 1219 10.71 49.00 -14.26
C PRO A 1219 11.20 48.68 -15.67
N PHE A 1220 11.94 47.58 -15.82
CA PHE A 1220 12.22 47.00 -17.13
C PHE A 1220 10.87 46.66 -17.76
N SER A 1221 10.42 47.47 -18.72
CA SER A 1221 9.18 47.23 -19.45
C SER A 1221 9.38 46.04 -20.39
N PHE A 1222 9.32 44.83 -19.86
CA PHE A 1222 8.96 43.68 -20.66
C PHE A 1222 7.48 43.83 -20.98
N SER A 1223 7.15 43.90 -22.26
CA SER A 1223 5.78 43.89 -22.76
C SER A 1223 5.16 42.51 -22.51
N VAL A 1224 4.76 42.26 -21.27
CA VAL A 1224 3.94 41.11 -20.86
C VAL A 1224 2.49 41.62 -20.81
N PRO A 1225 1.54 41.02 -21.53
CA PRO A 1225 0.14 41.44 -21.46
C PRO A 1225 -0.42 41.25 -20.04
N PRO A 1226 -1.37 42.09 -19.60
CA PRO A 1226 -1.70 42.27 -18.19
C PRO A 1226 -2.60 41.14 -17.68
N LEU A 1227 -1.99 40.07 -17.16
CA LEU A 1227 -2.69 39.04 -16.37
C LEU A 1227 -2.00 38.72 -15.04
N PHE A 1228 -0.86 39.36 -14.75
CA PHE A 1228 -0.25 39.29 -13.44
C PHE A 1228 -0.87 40.37 -12.55
N SER A 1229 -1.55 39.96 -11.47
CA SER A 1229 -1.68 40.87 -10.33
C SER A 1229 -0.25 41.30 -9.93
N PRO A 1230 0.00 42.57 -9.57
CA PRO A 1230 1.35 43.08 -9.29
C PRO A 1230 2.07 42.39 -8.12
N GLN A 1231 1.44 41.41 -7.46
CA GLN A 1231 1.99 40.66 -6.33
C GLN A 1231 2.88 39.46 -6.75
N SER A 1232 2.98 39.12 -8.04
CA SER A 1232 3.60 37.85 -8.46
C SER A 1232 5.00 37.97 -9.11
N ILE A 1233 5.46 39.16 -9.50
CA ILE A 1233 6.78 39.39 -10.13
C ILE A 1233 7.55 40.52 -9.41
N LEU A 1234 7.46 40.53 -8.09
CA LEU A 1234 8.38 41.26 -7.23
C LEU A 1234 8.97 40.22 -6.28
N LEU A 1235 10.27 39.97 -6.39
CA LEU A 1235 11.06 39.50 -5.26
C LEU A 1235 10.59 40.33 -4.04
N TYR A 1236 10.04 39.65 -3.03
CA TYR A 1236 9.44 40.23 -1.83
C TYR A 1236 10.42 41.19 -1.15
N LEU A 1237 10.36 42.45 -1.56
CA LEU A 1237 11.20 43.57 -1.13
C LEU A 1237 10.30 44.80 -1.03
N HIS A 1238 9.23 44.67 -0.25
CA HIS A 1238 8.66 45.79 0.49
C HIS A 1238 7.87 45.27 1.70
N PRO A 1239 8.11 45.79 2.91
CA PRO A 1239 7.37 45.41 4.11
C PRO A 1239 6.04 46.19 4.22
N LEU A 1240 5.10 45.60 4.97
CA LEU A 1240 3.84 46.14 5.54
C LEU A 1240 2.57 45.99 4.70
N HIS A 1241 1.70 45.05 5.11
CA HIS A 1241 0.62 45.39 6.04
C HIS A 1241 0.29 44.24 7.00
#